data_AF-W2S7Z3-F1
#
_entry.id   AF-W2S7Z3-F1
#
_cell.length_a   1.000
_cell.length_b   1.000
_cell.length_c   1.000
_cell.angle_alpha   90.00
_cell.angle_beta   90.00
_cell.angle_gamma   90.00
#
_symmetry.space_group_name_H-M   'P 1'
#
loop_
_entity.id
_entity.type
_entity.pdbx_description
1 polymer ?
#
loop_
_entity_poly.entity_id
_entity_poly.type
_entity_poly.pdbx_seq_one_letter_code
_entity_poly.pdbx_strand_id
1 'polypeptide(L)'
;MVIQSSYLANSTESHDWFDVDHDPTQPSDAEICVYGQIGAAQRARHCWISRVVDLTSPEYPPGVEQACRQHTQERGWEEELDEKVLLRDISVSIFVESSNLANSISHKFQQAPGNRRSIFWQNYVILCLLLHADHASEGVQTTLAINEEDLLDTLRSAISCSKIPARPKRERAQITSLLRALYTTAGGDINHLYQVSGKYSASENRDLLGSIFGTRARIDFENYDVEKMRQRLSKSPMFSNVTLSAQNLEVLITQIRGCLYLGYPPSHLDVPPHVLSGLSTEQVNMFTAFRFSTYQQIPALAQDKNNILMLLIWGQQMGSQNCEALQQWLDSEDASKLYDGLLKDVQTEQPLEQLVITMAALVSFHRWHPDYDDDTLELTYGSFLADMHACVTGLRLENSGKVMERVVFSLIRVVQEQQFEDLAIFLATTLDRDQPALHYLDGLTDEYFRWRTAGHSHMKGMKMAYGRLFTLQLCPLLDSLSISTDPTGAVSRYFLRSPSPKLAHVRRLGECFTSANPAQWHDSVLDCYKYVRIRGIISTDATILVSLLRSKFKDLQIPSIERLSDGSWEIVVRKATAPLVADVIRGRFPASDIDMFHNPLEPTTEDLDGWTHVNAARLNCHWYIGRALRIIGNGMMVNGMTLAARIYLYHLSKLIHRFGLDQHAP
;
A
#
# COMPACT_ATOMS: atom_id res chain seq x y z
N MET A 1 -51.32 -13.94 12.18
CA MET A 1 -50.62 -13.90 10.88
C MET A 1 -51.54 -14.53 9.85
N VAL A 2 -52.06 -13.79 8.88
CA VAL A 2 -52.98 -14.37 7.88
C VAL A 2 -52.14 -14.83 6.69
N ILE A 3 -51.63 -16.06 6.74
CA ILE A 3 -51.28 -16.74 5.49
C ILE A 3 -52.59 -16.81 4.71
N GLN A 4 -52.63 -16.26 3.49
CA GLN A 4 -53.84 -16.27 2.68
C GLN A 4 -54.42 -17.68 2.67
N SER A 5 -55.66 -17.83 3.14
CA SER A 5 -56.37 -19.10 3.29
C SER A 5 -56.40 -19.92 2.01
N SER A 6 -56.23 -19.29 0.86
CA SER A 6 -56.06 -19.93 -0.45
C SER A 6 -54.81 -20.83 -0.57
N TYR A 7 -53.74 -20.59 0.20
CA TYR A 7 -52.54 -21.46 0.20
C TYR A 7 -52.69 -22.69 1.11
N LEU A 8 -53.59 -22.62 2.09
CA LEU A 8 -53.82 -23.69 3.07
C LEU A 8 -54.99 -24.61 2.70
N ALA A 9 -55.80 -24.24 1.69
CA ALA A 9 -57.05 -24.91 1.33
C ALA A 9 -56.90 -26.35 0.81
N ASN A 10 -55.69 -26.80 0.46
CA ASN A 10 -55.46 -28.13 -0.13
C ASN A 10 -54.80 -29.16 0.83
N SER A 11 -54.47 -28.77 2.06
CA SER A 11 -53.94 -29.72 3.05
C SER A 11 -54.83 -29.72 4.30
N THR A 12 -55.63 -30.76 4.47
CA THR A 12 -56.52 -30.94 5.62
C THR A 12 -55.80 -31.01 6.97
N GLU A 13 -54.47 -31.16 6.99
CA GLU A 13 -53.64 -31.17 8.20
C GLU A 13 -53.05 -29.80 8.59
N SER A 14 -53.17 -28.75 7.76
CA SER A 14 -52.54 -27.44 8.04
C SER A 14 -53.43 -26.44 8.79
N HIS A 15 -54.72 -26.74 8.97
CA HIS A 15 -55.65 -25.80 9.61
C HIS A 15 -55.43 -25.64 11.12
N ASP A 16 -54.85 -26.62 11.83
CA ASP A 16 -54.55 -26.51 13.26
C ASP A 16 -53.32 -25.64 13.57
N TRP A 17 -52.52 -25.29 12.57
CA TRP A 17 -51.22 -24.62 12.75
C TRP A 17 -51.31 -23.10 12.83
N PHE A 18 -52.41 -22.57 12.31
CA PHE A 18 -52.74 -21.15 12.34
C PHE A 18 -54.02 -20.93 13.14
N ASP A 19 -54.18 -21.70 14.23
CA ASP A 19 -55.17 -21.36 15.25
C ASP A 19 -54.91 -19.91 15.65
N VAL A 20 -55.84 -19.02 15.28
CA VAL A 20 -55.62 -17.57 15.27
C VAL A 20 -55.35 -17.04 16.68
N ASP A 21 -55.75 -17.83 17.69
CA ASP A 21 -55.70 -17.50 19.10
C ASP A 21 -54.44 -18.03 19.83
N HIS A 22 -53.61 -18.86 19.19
CA HIS A 22 -52.38 -19.41 19.81
C HIS A 22 -51.14 -19.05 19.00
N ASP A 23 -50.25 -18.23 19.58
CA ASP A 23 -48.92 -17.98 19.02
C ASP A 23 -47.99 -19.15 19.41
N PRO A 24 -47.65 -20.08 18.49
CA PRO A 24 -46.87 -21.27 18.80
C PRO A 24 -45.40 -20.97 19.16
N THR A 25 -45.02 -19.70 19.11
CA THR A 25 -43.71 -19.20 19.55
C THR A 25 -43.70 -18.76 21.01
N GLN A 26 -44.87 -18.63 21.64
CA GLN A 26 -45.01 -18.28 23.06
C GLN A 26 -45.12 -19.55 23.91
N PRO A 27 -44.44 -19.62 25.05
CA PRO A 27 -44.60 -20.74 25.96
C PRO A 27 -45.99 -20.73 26.59
N SER A 28 -46.53 -21.92 26.84
CA SER A 28 -47.76 -22.08 27.62
C SER A 28 -47.52 -21.77 29.11
N ASP A 29 -48.57 -21.40 29.84
CA ASP A 29 -48.50 -21.18 31.30
C ASP A 29 -47.95 -22.41 32.04
N ALA A 30 -48.29 -23.61 31.55
CA ALA A 30 -47.79 -24.87 32.10
C ALA A 30 -46.27 -25.01 31.90
N GLU A 31 -45.74 -24.65 30.73
CA GLU A 31 -44.30 -24.68 30.48
C GLU A 31 -43.56 -23.62 31.31
N ILE A 32 -44.13 -22.42 31.47
CA ILE A 32 -43.58 -21.38 32.35
C ILE A 32 -43.51 -21.88 33.79
N CYS A 33 -44.55 -22.57 34.28
CA CYS A 33 -44.57 -23.17 35.62
C CYS A 33 -43.46 -24.22 35.83
N VAL A 34 -43.09 -24.99 34.80
CA VAL A 34 -42.11 -26.08 34.90
C VAL A 34 -40.68 -25.60 34.67
N TYR A 35 -40.45 -24.79 33.64
CA TYR A 35 -39.11 -24.42 33.15
C TYR A 35 -38.71 -22.96 33.47
N GLY A 36 -39.62 -22.18 34.07
CA GLY A 36 -39.48 -20.74 34.21
C GLY A 36 -39.62 -19.99 32.88
N GLN A 37 -39.81 -18.67 32.92
CA GLN A 37 -40.07 -17.86 31.72
C GLN A 37 -39.02 -18.04 30.62
N ILE A 38 -37.73 -17.97 30.98
CA ILE A 38 -36.62 -18.03 30.02
C ILE A 38 -36.50 -19.45 29.42
N GLY A 39 -36.53 -20.48 30.27
CA GLY A 39 -36.43 -21.87 29.82
C GLY A 39 -37.63 -22.29 28.96
N ALA A 40 -38.83 -21.87 29.35
CA ALA A 40 -40.04 -22.12 28.57
C ALA A 40 -40.00 -21.41 27.21
N ALA A 41 -39.58 -20.14 27.16
CA ALA A 41 -39.45 -19.41 25.89
C ALA A 41 -38.40 -20.05 24.95
N GLN A 42 -37.26 -20.51 25.49
CA GLN A 42 -36.26 -21.25 24.70
C GLN A 42 -36.81 -22.56 24.15
N ARG A 43 -37.59 -23.30 24.97
CA ARG A 43 -38.24 -24.54 24.57
C ARG A 43 -39.29 -24.29 23.47
N ALA A 44 -40.16 -23.31 23.65
CA ALA A 44 -41.19 -22.95 22.67
C ALA A 44 -40.55 -22.58 21.32
N ARG A 45 -39.51 -21.72 21.34
CA ARG A 45 -38.69 -21.40 20.16
C ARG A 45 -38.11 -22.65 19.50
N HIS A 46 -37.48 -23.53 20.27
CA HIS A 46 -36.86 -24.75 19.74
C HIS A 46 -37.89 -25.70 19.09
N CYS A 47 -39.04 -25.89 19.75
CA CYS A 47 -40.15 -26.67 19.21
C CYS A 47 -40.71 -26.07 17.92
N TRP A 48 -40.89 -24.75 17.89
CA TRP A 48 -41.36 -24.05 16.70
C TRP A 48 -40.37 -24.19 15.54
N ILE A 49 -39.06 -23.94 15.77
CA ILE A 49 -38.04 -24.08 14.73
C ILE A 49 -37.99 -25.51 14.19
N SER A 50 -38.02 -26.52 15.08
CA SER A 50 -38.00 -27.92 14.66
C SER A 50 -39.20 -28.26 13.75
N ARG A 51 -40.39 -27.77 14.09
CA ARG A 51 -41.58 -27.96 13.24
C ARG A 51 -41.47 -27.24 11.90
N VAL A 52 -40.94 -26.02 11.90
CA VAL A 52 -40.72 -25.25 10.65
C VAL A 52 -39.69 -25.92 9.75
N VAL A 53 -38.67 -26.56 10.33
CA VAL A 53 -37.70 -27.36 9.58
C VAL A 53 -38.41 -28.52 8.88
N ASP A 54 -39.44 -29.14 9.46
CA ASP A 54 -40.22 -30.16 8.74
C ASP A 54 -41.06 -29.56 7.60
N LEU A 55 -41.64 -28.37 7.82
CA LEU A 55 -42.48 -27.66 6.85
C LEU A 55 -41.71 -27.04 5.66
N THR A 56 -40.41 -26.86 5.78
CA THR A 56 -39.55 -26.36 4.69
C THR A 56 -39.07 -27.49 3.77
N SER A 57 -39.71 -28.66 3.84
CA SER A 57 -39.47 -29.80 2.95
C SER A 57 -40.01 -29.50 1.53
N PRO A 58 -39.40 -30.06 0.46
CA PRO A 58 -39.91 -29.93 -0.91
C PRO A 58 -41.36 -30.41 -1.12
N GLU A 59 -41.89 -31.17 -0.16
CA GLU A 59 -43.27 -31.67 -0.17
C GLU A 59 -44.31 -30.56 0.06
N TYR A 60 -43.90 -29.42 0.63
CA TYR A 60 -44.78 -28.29 0.91
C TYR A 60 -44.67 -27.19 -0.16
N PRO A 61 -45.74 -26.40 -0.38
CA PRO A 61 -45.71 -25.30 -1.33
C PRO A 61 -44.61 -24.27 -1.01
N PRO A 62 -43.93 -23.69 -2.01
CA PRO A 62 -42.86 -22.71 -1.80
C PRO A 62 -43.24 -21.50 -0.93
N GLY A 63 -44.53 -21.13 -0.93
CA GLY A 63 -45.05 -20.04 -0.10
C GLY A 63 -44.99 -20.31 1.41
N VAL A 64 -44.98 -21.59 1.84
CA VAL A 64 -44.87 -21.98 3.26
C VAL A 64 -43.47 -21.67 3.77
N GLU A 65 -42.43 -22.08 3.03
CA GLU A 65 -41.05 -21.77 3.38
C GLU A 65 -40.82 -20.26 3.44
N GLN A 66 -41.31 -19.51 2.46
CA GLN A 66 -41.17 -18.04 2.44
C GLN A 66 -41.85 -17.40 3.67
N ALA A 67 -43.06 -17.83 4.03
CA ALA A 67 -43.77 -17.30 5.20
C ALA A 67 -43.05 -17.63 6.52
N CYS A 68 -42.56 -18.87 6.66
CA CYS A 68 -41.78 -19.30 7.82
C CYS A 68 -40.48 -18.49 7.98
N ARG A 69 -39.79 -18.21 6.87
CA ARG A 69 -38.57 -17.39 6.85
C ARG A 69 -38.84 -15.94 7.21
N GLN A 70 -39.90 -15.35 6.67
CA GLN A 70 -40.30 -13.99 7.06
C GLN A 70 -40.57 -13.92 8.57
N HIS A 71 -41.26 -14.93 9.13
CA HIS A 71 -41.54 -14.98 10.55
C HIS A 71 -40.28 -15.11 11.41
N THR A 72 -39.31 -15.94 11.01
CA THR A 72 -38.03 -16.02 11.73
C THR A 72 -37.21 -14.75 11.61
N GLN A 73 -37.26 -14.07 10.47
CA GLN A 73 -36.58 -12.80 10.26
C GLN A 73 -37.10 -11.72 11.21
N GLU A 74 -38.42 -11.56 11.32
CA GLU A 74 -39.06 -10.61 12.24
C GLU A 74 -38.67 -10.83 13.71
N ARG A 75 -38.34 -12.08 14.10
CA ARG A 75 -37.92 -12.45 15.46
C ARG A 75 -36.41 -12.62 15.64
N GLY A 76 -35.62 -12.45 14.59
CA GLY A 76 -34.17 -12.65 14.62
C GLY A 76 -33.73 -14.10 14.87
N TRP A 77 -34.50 -15.07 14.37
CA TRP A 77 -34.29 -16.52 14.48
C TRP A 77 -33.85 -17.18 13.17
N GLU A 78 -33.67 -16.40 12.11
CA GLU A 78 -33.33 -16.87 10.76
C GLU A 78 -32.11 -17.81 10.75
N GLU A 79 -31.02 -17.40 11.40
CA GLU A 79 -29.76 -18.17 11.43
C GLU A 79 -29.94 -19.57 12.07
N GLU A 80 -30.76 -19.69 13.11
CA GLU A 80 -31.02 -20.98 13.76
C GLU A 80 -31.90 -21.87 12.89
N LEU A 81 -32.90 -21.29 12.21
CA LEU A 81 -33.69 -22.02 11.24
C LEU A 81 -32.79 -22.55 10.10
N ASP A 82 -31.91 -21.72 9.58
CA ASP A 82 -31.01 -22.07 8.49
C ASP A 82 -30.02 -23.18 8.86
N GLU A 83 -29.45 -23.11 10.07
CA GLU A 83 -28.63 -24.18 10.62
C GLU A 83 -29.40 -25.50 10.66
N LYS A 84 -30.65 -25.49 11.17
CA LYS A 84 -31.45 -26.71 11.30
C LYS A 84 -31.92 -27.25 9.96
N VAL A 85 -32.28 -26.39 9.01
CA VAL A 85 -32.62 -26.78 7.63
C VAL A 85 -31.40 -27.41 6.93
N LEU A 86 -30.22 -26.82 7.07
CA LEU A 86 -28.98 -27.42 6.56
C LEU A 86 -28.72 -28.79 7.17
N LEU A 87 -28.82 -28.92 8.49
CA LEU A 87 -28.59 -30.19 9.18
C LEU A 87 -29.61 -31.25 8.75
N ARG A 88 -30.88 -30.89 8.59
CA ARG A 88 -31.91 -31.78 8.02
C ARG A 88 -31.49 -32.22 6.61
N ASP A 89 -31.13 -31.29 5.74
CA ASP A 89 -30.81 -31.60 4.33
C ASP A 89 -29.58 -32.53 4.20
N ILE A 90 -28.60 -32.38 5.09
CA ILE A 90 -27.46 -33.30 5.18
C ILE A 90 -27.90 -34.66 5.75
N SER A 91 -28.81 -34.68 6.73
CA SER A 91 -29.26 -35.89 7.42
C SER A 91 -30.14 -36.78 6.53
N VAL A 92 -31.05 -36.18 5.76
CA VAL A 92 -32.02 -36.90 4.95
C VAL A 92 -31.28 -37.57 3.78
N SER A 93 -31.07 -38.87 3.88
CA SER A 93 -30.71 -39.69 2.74
C SER A 93 -31.97 -39.78 1.87
N ILE A 94 -32.06 -38.96 0.83
CA ILE A 94 -33.18 -39.05 -0.11
C ILE A 94 -32.97 -40.33 -0.93
N PHE A 95 -33.41 -41.46 -0.39
CA PHE A 95 -33.75 -42.66 -1.13
C PHE A 95 -35.12 -42.39 -1.78
N VAL A 96 -35.18 -41.44 -2.72
CA VAL A 96 -36.31 -41.41 -3.65
C VAL A 96 -36.05 -42.58 -4.59
N GLU A 97 -36.58 -43.74 -4.20
CA GLU A 97 -36.91 -44.78 -5.16
C GLU A 97 -37.77 -44.13 -6.23
N SER A 98 -37.20 -44.07 -7.43
CA SER A 98 -37.81 -43.57 -8.65
C SER A 98 -39.18 -44.21 -8.89
N SER A 99 -40.25 -43.60 -8.36
CA SER A 99 -41.58 -43.79 -8.90
C SER A 99 -41.81 -42.72 -9.98
N ASN A 100 -41.51 -43.14 -11.22
CA ASN A 100 -42.16 -42.71 -12.47
C ASN A 100 -42.01 -41.27 -13.02
N LEU A 101 -41.23 -40.34 -12.42
CA LEU A 101 -41.09 -38.98 -12.97
C LEU A 101 -39.73 -38.63 -13.61
N ALA A 102 -38.90 -39.61 -13.97
CA ALA A 102 -37.52 -39.39 -14.43
C ALA A 102 -37.33 -39.16 -15.95
N ASN A 103 -38.41 -38.97 -16.74
CA ASN A 103 -38.31 -38.97 -18.21
C ASN A 103 -38.18 -37.59 -18.88
N SER A 104 -38.08 -36.49 -18.15
CA SER A 104 -37.88 -35.20 -18.81
C SER A 104 -37.20 -34.21 -17.89
N ILE A 105 -35.86 -34.14 -17.95
CA ILE A 105 -35.02 -32.93 -17.81
C ILE A 105 -33.53 -33.36 -17.85
N SER A 106 -32.84 -32.90 -18.90
CA SER A 106 -31.40 -32.66 -19.07
C SER A 106 -30.36 -33.71 -18.62
N HIS A 107 -29.73 -34.30 -19.64
CA HIS A 107 -28.73 -35.38 -19.62
C HIS A 107 -27.33 -35.07 -19.04
N LYS A 108 -27.12 -34.01 -18.23
CA LYS A 108 -25.73 -33.62 -17.85
C LYS A 108 -25.28 -33.89 -16.40
N PHE A 109 -26.14 -34.19 -15.44
CA PHE A 109 -25.70 -34.49 -14.06
C PHE A 109 -26.64 -35.45 -13.30
N GLN A 110 -27.05 -36.56 -13.92
CA GLN A 110 -27.79 -37.62 -13.21
C GLN A 110 -26.83 -38.54 -12.43
N GLN A 111 -26.33 -38.06 -11.29
CA GLN A 111 -25.90 -38.96 -10.22
C GLN A 111 -27.12 -39.32 -9.37
N ALA A 112 -27.28 -40.59 -9.02
CA ALA A 112 -28.42 -41.07 -8.25
C ALA A 112 -28.58 -40.28 -6.93
N PRO A 113 -29.81 -39.92 -6.51
CA PRO A 113 -30.06 -39.06 -5.35
C PRO A 113 -29.47 -39.56 -4.03
N GLY A 114 -29.30 -40.88 -3.87
CA GLY A 114 -28.61 -41.48 -2.71
C GLY A 114 -27.12 -41.15 -2.58
N ASN A 115 -26.48 -40.59 -3.63
CA ASN A 115 -25.06 -40.28 -3.62
C ASN A 115 -24.73 -38.91 -3.00
N ARG A 116 -25.69 -37.99 -2.87
CA ARG A 116 -25.42 -36.59 -2.46
C ARG A 116 -24.88 -36.49 -1.03
N ARG A 117 -25.51 -37.19 -0.10
CA ARG A 117 -25.08 -37.25 1.31
C ARG A 117 -23.66 -37.79 1.43
N SER A 118 -23.35 -38.87 0.72
CA SER A 118 -22.01 -39.46 0.74
C SER A 118 -20.96 -38.52 0.12
N ILE A 119 -21.28 -37.87 -1.00
CA ILE A 119 -20.40 -36.87 -1.63
C ILE A 119 -20.17 -35.67 -0.69
N PHE A 120 -21.20 -35.22 0.03
CA PHE A 120 -21.04 -34.15 1.02
C PHE A 120 -20.03 -34.55 2.10
N TRP A 121 -20.14 -35.76 2.66
CA TRP A 121 -19.21 -36.24 3.67
C TRP A 121 -17.79 -36.46 3.13
N GLN A 122 -17.66 -36.91 1.88
CA GLN A 122 -16.37 -36.97 1.18
C GLN A 122 -15.75 -35.57 1.07
N ASN A 123 -16.51 -34.58 0.60
CA ASN A 123 -16.06 -33.20 0.50
C ASN A 123 -15.73 -32.60 1.88
N TYR A 124 -16.48 -32.95 2.92
CA TYR A 124 -16.24 -32.53 4.30
C TYR A 124 -14.92 -33.10 4.86
N VAL A 125 -14.62 -34.36 4.57
CA VAL A 125 -13.35 -34.99 4.96
C VAL A 125 -12.17 -34.40 4.17
N ILE A 126 -12.34 -34.12 2.87
CA ILE A 126 -11.33 -33.42 2.07
C ILE A 126 -11.08 -32.02 2.65
N LEU A 127 -12.14 -31.30 2.99
CA LEU A 127 -12.05 -29.99 3.64
C LEU A 127 -11.28 -30.06 4.98
N CYS A 128 -11.54 -31.08 5.80
CA CYS A 128 -10.79 -31.32 7.03
C CYS A 128 -9.28 -31.45 6.76
N LEU A 129 -8.89 -32.23 5.74
CA LEU A 129 -7.48 -32.36 5.37
C LEU A 129 -6.88 -31.05 4.86
N LEU A 130 -7.61 -30.31 4.02
CA LEU A 130 -7.16 -29.00 3.51
C LEU A 130 -6.92 -27.99 4.64
N LEU A 131 -7.68 -28.08 5.73
CA LEU A 131 -7.59 -27.21 6.90
C LEU A 131 -6.56 -27.65 7.94
N HIS A 132 -5.79 -28.73 7.71
CA HIS A 132 -4.75 -29.20 8.65
C HIS A 132 -3.36 -29.23 8.03
N ALA A 133 -2.37 -28.63 8.72
CA ALA A 133 -0.96 -28.65 8.30
C ALA A 133 -0.40 -30.07 8.37
N ASP A 134 -0.79 -30.79 9.42
CA ASP A 134 -0.37 -32.15 9.69
C ASP A 134 -1.54 -33.12 9.49
N HIS A 135 -1.52 -33.82 8.35
CA HIS A 135 -2.46 -34.89 8.03
C HIS A 135 -2.31 -36.13 8.97
N ALA A 136 -1.33 -36.13 9.88
CA ALA A 136 -1.17 -37.15 10.93
C ALA A 136 -1.72 -36.72 12.29
N SER A 137 -2.21 -35.50 12.44
CA SER A 137 -2.77 -35.00 13.70
C SER A 137 -3.97 -35.83 14.19
N GLU A 138 -4.16 -35.86 15.51
CA GLU A 138 -5.23 -36.63 16.17
C GLU A 138 -6.63 -36.23 15.65
N GLY A 139 -6.87 -34.93 15.43
CA GLY A 139 -8.13 -34.43 14.86
C GLY A 139 -8.40 -35.02 13.48
N VAL A 140 -7.41 -35.00 12.59
CA VAL A 140 -7.51 -35.60 11.25
C VAL A 140 -7.74 -37.12 11.32
N GLN A 141 -6.99 -37.84 12.16
CA GLN A 141 -7.18 -39.29 12.30
C GLN A 141 -8.58 -39.63 12.81
N THR A 142 -9.10 -38.83 13.76
CA THR A 142 -10.45 -38.98 14.27
C THR A 142 -11.48 -38.78 13.16
N THR A 143 -11.40 -37.67 12.40
CA THR A 143 -12.32 -37.41 11.27
C THR A 143 -12.24 -38.48 10.17
N LEU A 144 -11.04 -38.99 9.87
CA LEU A 144 -10.87 -40.03 8.86
C LEU A 144 -11.44 -41.39 9.27
N ALA A 145 -11.50 -41.70 10.58
CA ALA A 145 -11.90 -43.02 11.07
C ALA A 145 -13.41 -43.20 11.27
N ILE A 146 -14.16 -42.09 11.40
CA ILE A 146 -15.59 -42.10 11.76
C ILE A 146 -16.51 -42.29 10.54
N ASN A 147 -17.71 -42.82 10.78
CA ASN A 147 -18.74 -43.01 9.75
C ASN A 147 -19.59 -41.74 9.52
N GLU A 148 -20.54 -41.79 8.58
CA GLU A 148 -21.39 -40.62 8.24
C GLU A 148 -22.25 -40.13 9.41
N GLU A 149 -22.77 -41.02 10.27
CA GLU A 149 -23.62 -40.64 11.41
C GLU A 149 -22.78 -39.96 12.51
N ASP A 150 -21.59 -40.50 12.79
CA ASP A 150 -20.65 -39.92 13.75
C ASP A 150 -20.13 -38.55 13.25
N LEU A 151 -19.94 -38.39 11.93
CA LEU A 151 -19.59 -37.10 11.32
C LEU A 151 -20.72 -36.08 11.47
N LEU A 152 -21.97 -36.53 11.29
CA LEU A 152 -23.16 -35.70 11.49
C LEU A 152 -23.29 -35.22 12.92
N ASP A 153 -23.09 -36.10 13.90
CA ASP A 153 -23.12 -35.73 15.31
C ASP A 153 -21.96 -34.82 15.71
N THR A 154 -20.77 -35.04 15.14
CA THR A 154 -19.63 -34.14 15.30
C THR A 154 -19.93 -32.75 14.74
N LEU A 155 -20.51 -32.67 13.54
CA LEU A 155 -20.90 -31.42 12.91
C LEU A 155 -22.00 -30.70 13.70
N ARG A 156 -23.05 -31.41 14.13
CA ARG A 156 -24.11 -30.88 15.01
C ARG A 156 -23.51 -30.29 16.27
N SER A 157 -22.61 -31.03 16.93
CA SER A 157 -21.93 -30.55 18.12
C SER A 157 -21.09 -29.30 17.84
N ALA A 158 -20.36 -29.26 16.72
CA ALA A 158 -19.51 -28.14 16.37
C ALA A 158 -20.30 -26.85 16.06
N ILE A 159 -21.43 -26.95 15.35
CA ILE A 159 -22.27 -25.78 15.03
C ILE A 159 -23.09 -25.34 16.25
N SER A 160 -23.62 -26.30 17.02
CA SER A 160 -24.45 -26.04 18.20
C SER A 160 -23.67 -25.71 19.48
N CYS A 161 -22.37 -26.01 19.57
CA CYS A 161 -21.58 -25.83 20.80
C CYS A 161 -21.50 -24.35 21.23
N SER A 162 -22.18 -24.04 22.34
CA SER A 162 -22.04 -22.81 23.13
C SER A 162 -20.70 -22.66 23.86
N LYS A 163 -19.80 -23.65 23.73
CA LYS A 163 -18.50 -23.71 24.44
C LYS A 163 -17.38 -22.88 23.81
N ILE A 164 -17.60 -22.41 22.60
CA ILE A 164 -16.74 -21.38 21.97
C ILE A 164 -17.32 -20.05 22.45
N PRO A 165 -16.52 -19.10 22.99
CA PRO A 165 -17.03 -17.81 23.46
C PRO A 165 -18.01 -17.27 22.43
N ALA A 166 -19.23 -16.92 22.88
CA ALA A 166 -20.42 -16.75 22.06
C ALA A 166 -20.07 -16.06 20.73
N ARG A 167 -19.95 -16.85 19.65
CA ARG A 167 -19.58 -16.31 18.36
C ARG A 167 -20.58 -15.23 17.98
N PRO A 168 -20.13 -14.11 17.41
CA PRO A 168 -21.04 -13.17 16.78
C PRO A 168 -22.01 -13.92 15.87
N LYS A 169 -23.31 -13.62 15.98
CA LYS A 169 -24.38 -14.20 15.15
C LYS A 169 -23.98 -14.35 13.67
N ARG A 170 -23.34 -13.31 13.13
CA ARG A 170 -22.80 -13.23 11.76
C ARG A 170 -21.84 -14.36 11.38
N GLU A 171 -20.99 -14.83 12.29
CA GLU A 171 -20.03 -15.91 12.01
C GLU A 171 -20.75 -17.26 11.90
N ARG A 172 -21.79 -17.48 12.72
CA ARG A 172 -22.60 -18.70 12.64
C ARG A 172 -23.37 -18.76 11.33
N ALA A 173 -23.97 -17.64 10.94
CA ALA A 173 -24.62 -17.50 9.63
C ALA A 173 -23.64 -17.81 8.49
N GLN A 174 -22.42 -17.26 8.54
CA GLN A 174 -21.40 -17.50 7.52
C GLN A 174 -20.97 -18.98 7.46
N ILE A 175 -20.77 -19.64 8.60
CA ILE A 175 -20.47 -21.08 8.64
C ILE A 175 -21.58 -21.90 8.01
N THR A 176 -22.84 -21.60 8.34
CA THR A 176 -23.99 -22.26 7.73
C THR A 176 -24.00 -22.06 6.21
N SER A 177 -23.75 -20.85 5.73
CA SER A 177 -23.64 -20.56 4.28
C SER A 177 -22.48 -21.30 3.61
N LEU A 178 -21.30 -21.38 4.25
CA LEU A 178 -20.16 -22.13 3.73
C LEU A 178 -20.46 -23.63 3.65
N LEU A 179 -21.03 -24.22 4.70
CA LEU A 179 -21.44 -25.62 4.68
C LEU A 179 -22.55 -25.89 3.65
N ARG A 180 -23.46 -24.93 3.42
CA ARG A 180 -24.46 -25.01 2.35
C ARG A 180 -23.81 -24.98 0.97
N ALA A 181 -22.79 -24.14 0.75
CA ALA A 181 -22.01 -24.14 -0.47
C ALA A 181 -21.28 -25.48 -0.68
N LEU A 182 -20.76 -26.09 0.39
CA LEU A 182 -20.20 -27.45 0.33
C LEU A 182 -21.26 -28.49 -0.06
N TYR A 183 -22.45 -28.44 0.55
CA TYR A 183 -23.58 -29.31 0.20
C TYR A 183 -24.03 -29.14 -1.26
N THR A 184 -24.00 -27.92 -1.77
CA THR A 184 -24.26 -27.62 -3.18
C THR A 184 -23.27 -28.33 -4.09
N THR A 185 -21.97 -28.29 -3.77
CA THR A 185 -20.97 -28.98 -4.59
C THR A 185 -21.16 -30.49 -4.63
N ALA A 186 -21.88 -31.06 -3.66
CA ALA A 186 -22.31 -32.46 -3.65
C ALA A 186 -23.58 -32.72 -4.49
N GLY A 187 -24.08 -31.73 -5.23
CA GLY A 187 -25.32 -31.81 -6.01
C GLY A 187 -26.59 -31.54 -5.19
N GLY A 188 -26.46 -30.97 -3.99
CA GLY A 188 -27.58 -30.48 -3.20
C GLY A 188 -28.31 -29.33 -3.89
N ASP A 189 -29.63 -29.27 -3.72
CA ASP A 189 -30.44 -28.18 -4.27
C ASP A 189 -30.30 -26.92 -3.41
N ILE A 190 -30.18 -25.77 -4.07
CA ILE A 190 -30.04 -24.47 -3.43
C ILE A 190 -31.29 -23.65 -3.70
N ASN A 191 -32.00 -23.30 -2.64
CA ASN A 191 -32.74 -22.04 -2.66
C ASN A 191 -31.72 -20.90 -2.73
N HIS A 192 -31.81 -20.06 -3.77
CA HIS A 192 -30.88 -18.96 -4.10
C HIS A 192 -30.62 -17.92 -2.98
N LEU A 193 -31.31 -18.07 -1.85
CA LEU A 193 -31.29 -17.22 -0.68
C LEU A 193 -29.98 -17.33 0.13
N TYR A 194 -29.21 -18.40 -0.06
CA TYR A 194 -28.00 -18.68 0.71
C TYR A 194 -26.73 -18.37 -0.06
N GLN A 195 -26.32 -17.10 -0.02
CA GLN A 195 -25.05 -16.68 -0.59
C GLN A 195 -24.01 -16.56 0.53
N VAL A 196 -22.83 -17.13 0.29
CA VAL A 196 -21.64 -16.89 1.13
C VAL A 196 -21.40 -15.38 1.13
N SER A 197 -21.36 -14.77 2.32
CA SER A 197 -21.20 -13.32 2.40
C SER A 197 -19.83 -12.94 1.85
N GLY A 198 -19.82 -12.03 0.88
CA GLY A 198 -18.59 -11.53 0.28
C GLY A 198 -17.79 -10.59 1.20
N LYS A 199 -18.32 -10.29 2.39
CA LYS A 199 -17.65 -9.48 3.41
C LYS A 199 -16.50 -10.20 4.10
N TYR A 200 -16.49 -11.53 4.07
CA TYR A 200 -15.42 -12.31 4.66
C TYR A 200 -14.30 -12.52 3.66
N SER A 201 -13.07 -12.45 4.14
CA SER A 201 -11.86 -12.84 3.40
C SER A 201 -11.71 -14.35 3.34
N ALA A 202 -10.84 -14.79 2.44
CA ALA A 202 -10.56 -16.22 2.30
C ALA A 202 -9.89 -16.80 3.55
N SER A 203 -9.05 -16.01 4.23
CA SER A 203 -8.48 -16.38 5.52
C SER A 203 -9.53 -16.46 6.63
N GLU A 204 -10.50 -15.55 6.65
CA GLU A 204 -11.58 -15.61 7.65
C GLU A 204 -12.49 -16.82 7.42
N ASN A 205 -12.88 -17.10 6.17
CA ASN A 205 -13.67 -18.30 5.84
C ASN A 205 -12.91 -19.58 6.24
N ARG A 206 -11.59 -19.61 6.03
CA ARG A 206 -10.72 -20.69 6.47
C ARG A 206 -10.70 -20.83 7.99
N ASP A 207 -10.54 -19.75 8.73
CA ASP A 207 -10.53 -19.77 10.20
C ASP A 207 -11.90 -20.21 10.76
N LEU A 208 -12.99 -19.73 10.15
CA LEU A 208 -14.36 -20.13 10.49
C LEU A 208 -14.59 -21.63 10.29
N LEU A 209 -14.17 -22.20 9.15
CA LEU A 209 -14.31 -23.65 8.92
C LEU A 209 -13.31 -24.46 9.75
N GLY A 210 -12.07 -23.99 9.87
CA GLY A 210 -11.03 -24.63 10.67
C GLY A 210 -11.45 -24.81 12.12
N SER A 211 -12.20 -23.84 12.64
CA SER A 211 -12.76 -23.89 13.98
C SER A 211 -13.77 -25.01 14.22
N ILE A 212 -14.45 -25.51 13.18
CA ILE A 212 -15.36 -26.67 13.24
C ILE A 212 -14.55 -27.94 13.55
N PHE A 213 -13.33 -28.00 13.00
CA PHE A 213 -12.41 -29.11 13.19
C PHE A 213 -11.45 -28.91 14.37
N GLY A 214 -11.62 -27.84 15.16
CA GLY A 214 -10.72 -27.53 16.28
C GLY A 214 -9.32 -27.07 15.85
N THR A 215 -9.15 -26.63 14.60
CA THR A 215 -7.88 -26.11 14.10
C THR A 215 -7.77 -24.61 14.32
N ARG A 216 -6.57 -24.17 14.72
CA ARG A 216 -6.18 -22.76 14.81
C ARG A 216 -4.97 -22.42 13.95
N ALA A 217 -4.40 -23.41 13.28
CA ALA A 217 -3.18 -23.22 12.51
C ALA A 217 -3.50 -22.55 11.18
N ARG A 218 -2.93 -21.36 10.95
CA ARG A 218 -2.89 -20.74 9.62
C ARG A 218 -2.00 -21.58 8.72
N ILE A 219 -2.63 -22.45 7.94
CA ILE A 219 -1.93 -23.22 6.91
C ILE A 219 -1.95 -22.40 5.63
N ASP A 220 -0.79 -22.33 4.98
CA ASP A 220 -0.73 -21.90 3.59
C ASP A 220 -1.40 -22.98 2.74
N PHE A 221 -2.64 -22.69 2.30
CA PHE A 221 -3.44 -23.52 1.40
C PHE A 221 -2.75 -23.81 0.05
N GLU A 222 -1.57 -23.21 -0.17
CA GLU A 222 -0.74 -23.35 -1.35
C GLU A 222 0.16 -24.59 -1.31
N ASN A 223 0.38 -25.19 -0.13
CA ASN A 223 1.36 -26.27 0.06
C ASN A 223 0.72 -27.57 0.58
N TYR A 224 -0.27 -28.12 -0.15
CA TYR A 224 -0.78 -29.47 0.12
C TYR A 224 -0.17 -30.51 -0.84
N ASP A 225 0.15 -31.68 -0.29
CA ASP A 225 0.61 -32.83 -1.07
C ASP A 225 -0.59 -33.72 -1.42
N VAL A 226 -1.00 -33.66 -2.69
CA VAL A 226 -2.14 -34.41 -3.25
C VAL A 226 -1.98 -35.91 -3.04
N GLU A 227 -0.77 -36.45 -3.19
CA GLU A 227 -0.53 -37.88 -3.03
C GLU A 227 -0.62 -38.29 -1.56
N LYS A 228 -0.08 -37.48 -0.66
CA LYS A 228 -0.24 -37.69 0.78
C LYS A 228 -1.70 -37.60 1.21
N MET A 229 -2.47 -36.65 0.67
CA MET A 229 -3.91 -36.57 0.92
C MET A 229 -4.63 -37.83 0.41
N ARG A 230 -4.36 -38.24 -0.83
CA ARG A 230 -4.95 -39.44 -1.44
C ARG A 230 -4.71 -40.71 -0.61
N GLN A 231 -3.47 -40.90 -0.13
CA GLN A 231 -3.12 -42.02 0.76
C GLN A 231 -3.83 -41.99 2.12
N ARG A 232 -4.22 -40.81 2.60
CA ARG A 232 -4.97 -40.65 3.85
C ARG A 232 -6.45 -40.90 3.62
N LEU A 233 -7.01 -40.34 2.54
CA LEU A 233 -8.39 -40.54 2.13
C LEU A 233 -8.70 -42.02 1.87
N SER A 234 -7.77 -42.79 1.29
CA SER A 234 -7.95 -44.22 1.06
C SER A 234 -8.13 -45.07 2.34
N LYS A 235 -7.85 -44.52 3.52
CA LYS A 235 -8.04 -45.18 4.81
C LYS A 235 -9.41 -44.85 5.43
N SER A 236 -10.13 -43.87 4.89
CA SER A 236 -11.41 -43.44 5.42
C SER A 236 -12.55 -44.30 4.89
N PRO A 237 -13.54 -44.68 5.72
CA PRO A 237 -14.70 -45.45 5.27
C PRO A 237 -15.52 -44.68 4.23
N MET A 238 -15.42 -43.35 4.18
CA MET A 238 -16.14 -42.52 3.19
C MET A 238 -15.69 -42.76 1.75
N PHE A 239 -14.49 -43.32 1.56
CA PHE A 239 -13.88 -43.55 0.26
C PHE A 239 -13.67 -45.04 -0.06
N SER A 240 -14.24 -45.95 0.74
CA SER A 240 -14.06 -47.40 0.56
C SER A 240 -14.49 -47.90 -0.82
N ASN A 241 -15.46 -47.21 -1.44
CA ASN A 241 -16.05 -47.56 -2.74
C ASN A 241 -15.68 -46.56 -3.85
N VAL A 242 -14.75 -45.63 -3.60
CA VAL A 242 -14.41 -44.55 -4.53
C VAL A 242 -12.94 -44.63 -4.92
N THR A 243 -12.68 -44.87 -6.20
CA THR A 243 -11.32 -44.80 -6.75
C THR A 243 -10.94 -43.34 -7.05
N LEU A 244 -10.20 -42.71 -6.14
CA LEU A 244 -9.67 -41.36 -6.33
C LEU A 244 -8.31 -41.39 -7.05
N SER A 245 -8.27 -40.85 -8.27
CA SER A 245 -7.01 -40.47 -8.90
C SER A 245 -6.52 -39.11 -8.35
N ALA A 246 -5.21 -38.84 -8.46
CA ALA A 246 -4.64 -37.55 -8.06
C ALA A 246 -5.29 -36.39 -8.83
N GLN A 247 -5.48 -36.53 -10.13
CA GLN A 247 -6.13 -35.53 -10.97
C GLN A 247 -7.58 -35.25 -10.55
N ASN A 248 -8.36 -36.29 -10.23
CA ASN A 248 -9.74 -36.10 -9.76
C ASN A 248 -9.76 -35.39 -8.40
N LEU A 249 -8.81 -35.73 -7.51
CA LEU A 249 -8.67 -35.08 -6.22
C LEU A 249 -8.30 -33.59 -6.37
N GLU A 250 -7.39 -33.24 -7.29
CA GLU A 250 -7.05 -31.84 -7.58
C GLU A 250 -8.25 -31.03 -8.10
N VAL A 251 -9.05 -31.62 -9.00
CA VAL A 251 -10.28 -31.00 -9.50
C VAL A 251 -11.27 -30.75 -8.36
N LEU A 252 -11.48 -31.74 -7.49
CA LEU A 252 -12.35 -31.61 -6.33
C LEU A 252 -11.86 -30.56 -5.34
N ILE A 253 -10.55 -30.55 -5.04
CA ILE A 253 -9.95 -29.53 -4.16
C ILE A 253 -10.16 -28.13 -4.76
N THR A 254 -9.96 -27.98 -6.07
CA THR A 254 -10.17 -26.70 -6.76
C THR A 254 -11.63 -26.25 -6.69
N GLN A 255 -12.57 -27.18 -6.87
CA GLN A 255 -14.01 -26.91 -6.73
C GLN A 255 -14.39 -26.49 -5.32
N ILE A 256 -13.93 -27.23 -4.30
CA ILE A 256 -14.17 -26.91 -2.88
C ILE A 256 -13.57 -25.55 -2.53
N ARG A 257 -12.34 -25.27 -2.96
CA ARG A 257 -11.69 -23.97 -2.73
C ARG A 257 -12.47 -22.81 -3.37
N GLY A 258 -12.94 -23.00 -4.60
CA GLY A 258 -13.70 -21.99 -5.33
C GLY A 258 -15.07 -21.71 -4.71
N CYS A 259 -15.81 -22.75 -4.29
CA CYS A 259 -17.14 -22.55 -3.72
C CYS A 259 -17.12 -21.98 -2.29
N LEU A 260 -16.08 -22.30 -1.51
CA LEU A 260 -15.91 -21.85 -0.13
C LEU A 260 -15.05 -20.60 0.01
N TYR A 261 -14.50 -20.07 -1.09
CA TYR A 261 -13.57 -18.94 -1.11
C TYR A 261 -12.42 -19.12 -0.12
N LEU A 262 -11.70 -20.26 -0.12
CA LEU A 262 -10.65 -20.56 0.88
C LEU A 262 -9.25 -20.07 0.50
N GLY A 263 -9.13 -19.50 -0.69
CA GLY A 263 -7.92 -18.85 -1.17
C GLY A 263 -7.90 -18.82 -2.68
N TYR A 264 -6.93 -18.10 -3.22
CA TYR A 264 -6.79 -17.88 -4.65
C TYR A 264 -5.67 -18.77 -5.23
N PRO A 265 -5.75 -19.20 -6.49
CA PRO A 265 -4.63 -19.90 -7.13
C PRO A 265 -3.41 -18.97 -7.29
N PRO A 266 -2.17 -19.51 -7.37
CA PRO A 266 -0.92 -18.73 -7.48
C PRO A 266 -0.84 -17.71 -8.65
N SER A 267 -1.72 -17.83 -9.65
CA SER A 267 -1.81 -16.93 -10.80
C SER A 267 -3.09 -16.10 -10.81
N HIS A 268 -3.85 -16.06 -9.71
CA HIS A 268 -5.09 -15.28 -9.68
C HIS A 268 -4.77 -13.79 -9.70
N LEU A 269 -5.19 -13.12 -10.77
CA LEU A 269 -4.91 -11.70 -11.01
C LEU A 269 -3.41 -11.36 -11.02
N ASP A 270 -2.50 -12.34 -11.06
CA ASP A 270 -1.04 -12.16 -10.95
C ASP A 270 -0.62 -11.32 -9.73
N VAL A 271 -1.35 -11.51 -8.62
CA VAL A 271 -1.09 -10.88 -7.32
C VAL A 271 -0.72 -11.98 -6.31
N PRO A 272 0.17 -11.72 -5.34
CA PRO A 272 0.50 -12.71 -4.31
C PRO A 272 -0.76 -13.23 -3.60
N PRO A 273 -1.02 -14.55 -3.56
CA PRO A 273 -2.33 -15.04 -3.13
C PRO A 273 -2.57 -14.87 -1.64
N HIS A 274 -1.52 -14.75 -0.82
CA HIS A 274 -1.64 -14.40 0.60
C HIS A 274 -2.22 -12.99 0.80
N VAL A 275 -1.93 -12.03 -0.08
CA VAL A 275 -2.52 -10.68 -0.06
C VAL A 275 -4.00 -10.77 -0.40
N LEU A 276 -4.33 -11.41 -1.53
CA LEU A 276 -5.71 -11.58 -1.95
C LEU A 276 -6.54 -12.35 -0.93
N SER A 277 -5.95 -13.36 -0.29
CA SER A 277 -6.66 -14.19 0.69
C SER A 277 -7.03 -13.42 1.96
N GLY A 278 -6.31 -12.35 2.28
CA GLY A 278 -6.65 -11.46 3.39
C GLY A 278 -7.63 -10.34 3.01
N LEU A 279 -7.93 -10.15 1.72
CA LEU A 279 -8.99 -9.25 1.27
C LEU A 279 -10.33 -9.97 1.26
N SER A 280 -11.41 -9.24 1.54
CA SER A 280 -12.77 -9.78 1.40
C SER A 280 -13.09 -10.10 -0.07
N THR A 281 -13.99 -11.04 -0.33
CA THR A 281 -14.42 -11.33 -1.70
C THR A 281 -15.01 -10.09 -2.39
N GLU A 282 -15.73 -9.24 -1.65
CA GLU A 282 -16.23 -7.94 -2.13
C GLU A 282 -15.07 -7.02 -2.53
N GLN A 283 -14.01 -6.96 -1.73
CA GLN A 283 -12.80 -6.18 -2.03
C GLN A 283 -12.07 -6.69 -3.26
N VAL A 284 -11.91 -8.02 -3.39
CA VAL A 284 -11.29 -8.61 -4.58
C VAL A 284 -12.12 -8.33 -5.83
N ASN A 285 -13.46 -8.36 -5.73
CA ASN A 285 -14.35 -8.00 -6.82
C ASN A 285 -14.25 -6.51 -7.18
N MET A 286 -14.20 -5.61 -6.18
CA MET A 286 -14.01 -4.17 -6.38
C MET A 286 -12.65 -3.88 -7.04
N PHE A 287 -11.57 -4.51 -6.59
CA PHE A 287 -10.26 -4.42 -7.22
C PHE A 287 -10.30 -4.94 -8.66
N THR A 288 -10.95 -6.07 -8.91
CA THR A 288 -11.10 -6.65 -10.25
C THR A 288 -11.83 -5.68 -11.18
N ALA A 289 -12.91 -5.05 -10.71
CA ALA A 289 -13.67 -4.06 -11.47
C ALA A 289 -12.84 -2.80 -11.74
N PHE A 290 -12.12 -2.28 -10.73
CA PHE A 290 -11.21 -1.15 -10.87
C PHE A 290 -10.14 -1.43 -11.94
N ARG A 291 -9.42 -2.54 -11.80
CA ARG A 291 -8.39 -2.99 -12.74
C ARG A 291 -8.94 -3.11 -14.16
N PHE A 292 -10.09 -3.78 -14.31
CA PHE A 292 -10.73 -3.96 -15.61
C PHE A 292 -11.10 -2.62 -16.25
N SER A 293 -11.72 -1.72 -15.49
CA SER A 293 -12.09 -0.38 -15.97
C SER A 293 -10.85 0.42 -16.40
N THR A 294 -9.78 0.42 -15.60
CA THR A 294 -8.55 1.13 -15.96
C THR A 294 -7.89 0.55 -17.21
N TYR A 295 -7.83 -0.79 -17.34
CA TYR A 295 -7.25 -1.43 -18.51
C TYR A 295 -8.09 -1.25 -19.78
N GLN A 296 -9.42 -1.10 -19.64
CA GLN A 296 -10.24 -0.71 -20.77
C GLN A 296 -9.98 0.73 -21.22
N GLN A 297 -9.80 1.65 -20.27
CA GLN A 297 -9.50 3.05 -20.57
C GLN A 297 -8.08 3.24 -21.10
N ILE A 298 -7.10 2.51 -20.56
CA ILE A 298 -5.67 2.63 -20.88
C ILE A 298 -5.10 1.24 -21.18
N PRO A 299 -5.35 0.66 -22.39
CA PRO A 299 -4.96 -0.71 -22.71
C PRO A 299 -3.46 -1.00 -22.62
N ALA A 300 -2.60 0.01 -22.79
CA ALA A 300 -1.15 -0.14 -22.67
C ALA A 300 -0.70 -0.55 -21.24
N LEU A 301 -1.52 -0.30 -20.23
CA LEU A 301 -1.28 -0.73 -18.84
C LEU A 301 -1.65 -2.19 -18.59
N ALA A 302 -2.40 -2.85 -19.49
CA ALA A 302 -2.91 -4.21 -19.32
C ALA A 302 -1.81 -5.27 -19.47
N GLN A 303 -0.91 -5.32 -18.50
CA GLN A 303 0.19 -6.26 -18.40
C GLN A 303 0.13 -6.93 -17.02
N ASP A 304 0.35 -8.24 -16.95
CA ASP A 304 0.22 -9.01 -15.71
C ASP A 304 1.10 -8.45 -14.58
N LYS A 305 2.33 -8.03 -14.91
CA LYS A 305 3.28 -7.39 -13.99
C LYS A 305 2.75 -6.10 -13.34
N ASN A 306 1.78 -5.43 -13.97
CA ASN A 306 1.19 -4.19 -13.46
C ASN A 306 0.07 -4.45 -12.46
N ASN A 307 -0.43 -5.68 -12.31
CA ASN A 307 -1.56 -5.98 -11.44
C ASN A 307 -1.25 -5.70 -9.96
N ILE A 308 -0.02 -5.98 -9.51
CA ILE A 308 0.41 -5.63 -8.15
C ILE A 308 0.53 -4.12 -7.94
N LEU A 309 0.92 -3.38 -8.97
CA LEU A 309 0.99 -1.92 -8.93
C LEU A 309 -0.41 -1.29 -8.87
N MET A 310 -1.35 -1.85 -9.65
CA MET A 310 -2.76 -1.49 -9.60
C MET A 310 -3.37 -1.77 -8.23
N LEU A 311 -2.98 -2.87 -7.58
CA LEU A 311 -3.44 -3.19 -6.23
C LEU A 311 -2.94 -2.17 -5.20
N LEU A 312 -1.68 -1.75 -5.29
CA LEU A 312 -1.12 -0.69 -4.43
C LEU A 312 -1.90 0.62 -4.57
N ILE A 313 -2.18 1.03 -5.81
CA ILE A 313 -2.91 2.26 -6.13
C ILE A 313 -4.35 2.18 -5.61
N TRP A 314 -5.06 1.09 -5.92
CA TRP A 314 -6.42 0.84 -5.46
C TRP A 314 -6.53 0.79 -3.94
N GLY A 315 -5.61 0.06 -3.29
CA GLY A 315 -5.59 -0.08 -1.84
C GLY A 315 -5.46 1.27 -1.14
N GLN A 316 -4.62 2.17 -1.67
CA GLN A 316 -4.46 3.50 -1.08
C GLN A 316 -5.76 4.31 -1.08
N GLN A 317 -6.58 4.16 -2.13
CA GLN A 317 -7.90 4.81 -2.23
C GLN A 317 -8.91 4.25 -1.23
N MET A 318 -8.78 2.98 -0.84
CA MET A 318 -9.62 2.35 0.17
C MET A 318 -9.24 2.77 1.60
N GLY A 319 -7.98 3.19 1.81
CA GLY A 319 -7.45 3.57 3.12
C GLY A 319 -7.02 2.38 3.98
N SER A 320 -6.09 2.64 4.91
CA SER A 320 -5.43 1.59 5.70
C SER A 320 -6.36 0.74 6.56
N GLN A 321 -7.40 1.35 7.12
CA GLN A 321 -8.41 0.66 7.94
C GLN A 321 -9.22 -0.37 7.15
N ASN A 322 -9.29 -0.24 5.83
CA ASN A 322 -10.06 -1.13 4.98
C ASN A 322 -9.20 -2.23 4.34
N CYS A 323 -7.87 -2.20 4.45
CA CYS A 323 -7.00 -3.17 3.78
C CYS A 323 -5.83 -3.64 4.67
N GLU A 324 -6.14 -4.18 5.86
CA GLU A 324 -5.13 -4.69 6.80
C GLU A 324 -4.18 -5.72 6.19
N ALA A 325 -4.70 -6.62 5.34
CA ALA A 325 -3.87 -7.62 4.66
C ALA A 325 -2.83 -7.00 3.72
N LEU A 326 -3.21 -5.92 3.02
CA LEU A 326 -2.29 -5.18 2.16
C LEU A 326 -1.24 -4.44 2.99
N GLN A 327 -1.63 -3.85 4.13
CA GLN A 327 -0.69 -3.25 5.09
C GLN A 327 0.32 -4.28 5.61
N GLN A 328 -0.13 -5.45 6.06
CA GLN A 328 0.75 -6.52 6.53
C GLN A 328 1.74 -6.98 5.44
N TRP A 329 1.29 -7.04 4.19
CA TRP A 329 2.18 -7.33 3.06
C TRP A 329 3.14 -6.19 2.76
N LEU A 330 2.70 -4.94 2.86
CA LEU A 330 3.55 -3.75 2.71
C LEU A 330 4.69 -3.69 3.73
N ASP A 331 4.52 -4.31 4.90
CA ASP A 331 5.54 -4.48 5.93
C ASP A 331 6.47 -5.69 5.68
N SER A 332 6.23 -6.48 4.62
CA SER A 332 6.97 -7.71 4.32
C SER A 332 8.22 -7.48 3.46
N GLU A 333 9.12 -8.48 3.45
CA GLU A 333 10.30 -8.48 2.57
C GLU A 333 9.93 -8.42 1.07
N ASP A 334 8.81 -9.02 0.68
CA ASP A 334 8.36 -9.03 -0.72
C ASP A 334 7.94 -7.63 -1.20
N ALA A 335 7.27 -6.87 -0.35
CA ALA A 335 6.94 -5.48 -0.64
C ALA A 335 8.19 -4.60 -0.68
N SER A 336 9.18 -4.83 0.19
CA SER A 336 10.48 -4.15 0.13
C SER A 336 11.19 -4.42 -1.20
N LYS A 337 11.19 -5.67 -1.67
CA LYS A 337 11.75 -6.03 -2.99
C LYS A 337 11.01 -5.34 -4.14
N LEU A 338 9.68 -5.25 -4.06
CA LEU A 338 8.89 -4.51 -5.03
C LEU A 338 9.25 -3.02 -5.03
N TYR A 339 9.38 -2.41 -3.86
CA TYR A 339 9.78 -1.01 -3.72
C TYR A 339 11.16 -0.74 -4.34
N ASP A 340 12.16 -1.56 -4.02
CA ASP A 340 13.49 -1.46 -4.64
C ASP A 340 13.43 -1.64 -6.17
N GLY A 341 12.57 -2.54 -6.64
CA GLY A 341 12.25 -2.71 -8.06
C GLY A 341 11.67 -1.44 -8.70
N LEU A 342 10.69 -0.81 -8.04
CA LEU A 342 10.09 0.45 -8.49
C LEU A 342 11.13 1.58 -8.57
N LEU A 343 11.99 1.74 -7.56
CA LEU A 343 13.06 2.74 -7.59
C LEU A 343 14.00 2.51 -8.78
N LYS A 344 14.34 1.25 -9.06
CA LYS A 344 15.17 0.88 -10.21
C LYS A 344 14.46 1.13 -11.54
N ASP A 345 13.16 0.83 -11.64
CA ASP A 345 12.37 1.06 -12.85
C ASP A 345 12.22 2.55 -13.17
N VAL A 346 12.12 3.42 -12.15
CA VAL A 346 12.18 4.88 -12.36
C VAL A 346 13.51 5.31 -13.00
N GLN A 347 14.62 4.60 -12.70
CA GLN A 347 15.93 4.93 -13.23
C GLN A 347 16.11 4.54 -14.71
N THR A 348 15.43 3.50 -15.18
CA THR A 348 15.63 2.90 -16.51
C THR A 348 14.79 3.57 -17.61
N GLU A 349 15.09 3.23 -18.86
CA GLU A 349 14.28 3.60 -20.01
C GLU A 349 13.00 2.77 -20.03
N GLN A 350 11.85 3.45 -20.13
CA GLN A 350 10.54 2.82 -20.11
C GLN A 350 9.53 3.65 -20.91
N PRO A 351 8.48 3.03 -21.48
CA PRO A 351 7.41 3.76 -22.15
C PRO A 351 6.65 4.65 -21.16
N LEU A 352 5.94 5.66 -21.70
CA LEU A 352 5.21 6.65 -20.91
C LEU A 352 4.23 6.00 -19.92
N GLU A 353 3.47 5.02 -20.37
CA GLU A 353 2.45 4.35 -19.57
C GLU A 353 3.07 3.58 -18.40
N GLN A 354 4.21 2.93 -18.64
CA GLN A 354 4.97 2.27 -17.56
C GLN A 354 5.54 3.30 -16.58
N LEU A 355 6.08 4.43 -17.06
CA LEU A 355 6.54 5.51 -16.17
C LEU A 355 5.40 6.01 -15.29
N VAL A 356 4.22 6.23 -15.88
CA VAL A 356 3.03 6.72 -15.18
C VAL A 356 2.61 5.77 -14.07
N ILE A 357 2.42 4.48 -14.36
CA ILE A 357 1.99 3.52 -13.33
C ILE A 357 3.07 3.27 -12.27
N THR A 358 4.35 3.26 -12.64
CA THR A 358 5.47 3.15 -11.70
C THR A 358 5.49 4.33 -10.73
N MET A 359 5.34 5.56 -11.22
CA MET A 359 5.29 6.76 -10.39
C MET A 359 4.03 6.80 -9.50
N ALA A 360 2.88 6.37 -10.03
CA ALA A 360 1.64 6.25 -9.28
C ALA A 360 1.79 5.27 -8.11
N ALA A 361 2.29 4.06 -8.38
CA ALA A 361 2.52 3.03 -7.37
C ALA A 361 3.56 3.46 -6.33
N LEU A 362 4.63 4.15 -6.75
CA LEU A 362 5.64 4.67 -5.84
C LEU A 362 5.07 5.71 -4.86
N VAL A 363 4.24 6.64 -5.34
CA VAL A 363 3.54 7.59 -4.46
C VAL A 363 2.57 6.86 -3.53
N SER A 364 1.80 5.89 -4.05
CA SER A 364 0.89 5.09 -3.21
C SER A 364 1.67 4.36 -2.11
N PHE A 365 2.82 3.76 -2.42
CA PHE A 365 3.69 3.11 -1.43
C PHE A 365 4.14 4.09 -0.33
N HIS A 366 4.59 5.29 -0.70
CA HIS A 366 4.97 6.34 0.27
C HIS A 366 3.79 6.89 1.08
N ARG A 367 2.56 6.75 0.62
CA ARG A 367 1.35 7.14 1.38
C ARG A 367 0.94 6.07 2.38
N TRP A 368 1.20 4.82 2.04
CA TRP A 368 0.98 3.67 2.91
C TRP A 368 1.96 3.63 4.08
N HIS A 369 3.20 4.03 3.81
CA HIS A 369 4.23 4.27 4.81
C HIS A 369 4.48 5.77 4.88
N PRO A 370 3.64 6.53 5.61
CA PRO A 370 4.01 7.89 6.01
C PRO A 370 5.15 7.76 7.00
N ASP A 371 6.30 7.33 6.51
CA ASP A 371 7.54 7.57 7.17
C ASP A 371 7.60 9.09 7.29
N TYR A 372 7.60 9.54 8.55
CA TYR A 372 7.82 10.90 9.01
C TYR A 372 6.58 11.80 9.05
N ASP A 373 6.27 12.26 10.27
CA ASP A 373 5.33 13.34 10.63
C ASP A 373 5.63 14.70 9.94
N ASP A 374 6.57 14.73 8.99
CA ASP A 374 7.01 15.94 8.32
C ASP A 374 6.15 16.23 7.08
N ASP A 375 5.04 16.93 7.33
CA ASP A 375 4.19 17.50 6.29
C ASP A 375 4.88 18.66 5.51
N THR A 376 6.14 19.00 5.83
CA THR A 376 6.81 20.12 5.19
C THR A 376 7.28 19.80 3.76
N LEU A 377 7.30 20.85 2.96
CA LEU A 377 7.93 20.86 1.63
C LEU A 377 9.39 21.37 1.72
N GLU A 378 10.04 21.23 2.88
CA GLU A 378 11.42 21.71 3.06
C GLU A 378 12.39 20.86 2.22
N LEU A 379 13.10 21.51 1.30
CA LEU A 379 13.97 20.83 0.34
C LEU A 379 15.32 20.48 0.98
N THR A 380 15.77 19.24 0.82
CA THR A 380 17.07 18.79 1.38
C THR A 380 18.23 19.12 0.44
N TYR A 381 18.06 18.86 -0.85
CA TYR A 381 19.05 19.05 -1.91
C TYR A 381 18.69 20.21 -2.85
N GLY A 382 17.85 21.14 -2.36
CA GLY A 382 17.60 22.44 -2.99
C GLY A 382 16.64 22.44 -4.19
N SER A 383 16.17 21.27 -4.66
CA SER A 383 15.07 21.18 -5.64
C SER A 383 14.33 19.85 -5.53
N PHE A 384 13.05 19.83 -5.93
CA PHE A 384 12.25 18.60 -5.95
C PHE A 384 12.88 17.51 -6.82
N LEU A 385 13.52 17.90 -7.93
CA LEU A 385 14.20 16.96 -8.82
C LEU A 385 15.46 16.35 -8.17
N ALA A 386 16.23 17.14 -7.41
CA ALA A 386 17.40 16.65 -6.68
C ALA A 386 16.98 15.75 -5.50
N ASP A 387 15.93 16.11 -4.78
CA ASP A 387 15.38 15.28 -3.69
C ASP A 387 14.81 13.97 -4.24
N MET A 388 14.08 14.02 -5.37
CA MET A 388 13.65 12.82 -6.09
C MET A 388 14.84 11.93 -6.47
N HIS A 389 15.92 12.53 -7.02
CA HIS A 389 17.13 11.79 -7.38
C HIS A 389 17.75 11.07 -6.18
N ALA A 390 17.84 11.75 -5.03
CA ALA A 390 18.30 11.14 -3.79
C ALA A 390 17.43 9.94 -3.39
N CYS A 391 16.09 10.10 -3.39
CA CYS A 391 15.18 9.00 -3.09
C CYS A 391 15.35 7.81 -4.03
N VAL A 392 15.35 8.03 -5.35
CA VAL A 392 15.44 6.93 -6.32
C VAL A 392 16.80 6.23 -6.29
N THR A 393 17.85 6.89 -5.78
CA THR A 393 19.18 6.29 -5.58
C THR A 393 19.33 5.59 -4.22
N GLY A 394 18.24 5.49 -3.45
CA GLY A 394 18.20 4.77 -2.17
C GLY A 394 18.52 5.61 -0.95
N LEU A 395 18.69 6.93 -1.08
CA LEU A 395 18.81 7.82 0.08
C LEU A 395 17.43 8.04 0.69
N ARG A 396 17.34 7.82 2.01
CA ARG A 396 16.11 8.09 2.77
C ARG A 396 16.01 9.59 3.05
N LEU A 397 14.88 10.18 2.69
CA LEU A 397 14.53 11.58 2.98
C LEU A 397 13.31 11.61 3.89
N GLU A 398 13.31 12.53 4.87
CA GLU A 398 12.19 12.69 5.81
C GLU A 398 10.92 13.16 5.08
N ASN A 399 11.05 13.99 4.04
CA ASN A 399 9.93 14.52 3.26
C ASN A 399 9.66 13.73 1.95
N SER A 400 10.15 12.49 1.83
CA SER A 400 10.15 11.75 0.54
C SER A 400 8.75 11.62 -0.07
N GLY A 401 7.72 11.42 0.75
CA GLY A 401 6.33 11.34 0.29
C GLY A 401 5.86 12.63 -0.39
N LYS A 402 6.07 13.79 0.25
CA LYS A 402 5.71 15.10 -0.31
C LYS A 402 6.51 15.44 -1.56
N VAL A 403 7.79 15.09 -1.59
CA VAL A 403 8.64 15.25 -2.78
C VAL A 403 8.08 14.43 -3.94
N MET A 404 7.75 13.15 -3.71
CA MET A 404 7.20 12.28 -4.76
C MET A 404 5.83 12.77 -5.24
N GLU A 405 4.94 13.21 -4.35
CA GLU A 405 3.66 13.82 -4.74
C GLU A 405 3.86 15.05 -5.63
N ARG A 406 4.78 15.95 -5.25
CA ARG A 406 5.09 17.15 -6.02
C ARG A 406 5.65 16.84 -7.41
N VAL A 407 6.51 15.83 -7.47
CA VAL A 407 7.10 15.32 -8.69
C VAL A 407 6.01 14.72 -9.60
N VAL A 408 5.06 13.95 -9.06
CA VAL A 408 3.93 13.43 -9.85
C VAL A 408 3.02 14.53 -10.38
N PHE A 409 2.78 15.61 -9.63
CA PHE A 409 2.06 16.78 -10.19
C PHE A 409 2.78 17.42 -11.38
N SER A 410 4.12 17.35 -11.41
CA SER A 410 4.92 17.80 -12.55
C SER A 410 4.76 16.86 -13.75
N LEU A 411 4.74 15.55 -13.50
CA LEU A 411 4.42 14.56 -14.54
C LEU A 411 3.01 14.77 -15.12
N ILE A 412 1.99 15.01 -14.28
CA ILE A 412 0.62 15.29 -14.73
C ILE A 412 0.59 16.46 -15.71
N ARG A 413 1.24 17.59 -15.37
CA ARG A 413 1.30 18.76 -16.25
C ARG A 413 1.92 18.43 -17.61
N VAL A 414 3.04 17.73 -17.61
CA VAL A 414 3.74 17.35 -18.86
C VAL A 414 2.90 16.38 -19.70
N VAL A 415 2.23 15.43 -19.06
CA VAL A 415 1.33 14.48 -19.75
C VAL A 415 0.12 15.19 -20.35
N GLN A 416 -0.44 16.19 -19.66
CA GLN A 416 -1.51 17.06 -20.18
C GLN A 416 -1.02 17.93 -21.35
N GLU A 417 0.17 18.53 -21.24
CA GLU A 417 0.80 19.30 -22.34
C GLU A 417 0.95 18.44 -23.61
N GLN A 418 1.20 17.14 -23.44
CA GLN A 418 1.36 16.16 -24.53
C GLN A 418 0.05 15.52 -24.99
N GLN A 419 -1.11 15.98 -24.49
CA GLN A 419 -2.45 15.52 -24.88
C GLN A 419 -2.76 14.05 -24.54
N PHE A 420 -2.12 13.49 -23.51
CA PHE A 420 -2.44 12.16 -22.98
C PHE A 420 -3.44 12.24 -21.83
N GLU A 421 -4.68 12.64 -22.13
CA GLU A 421 -5.70 12.96 -21.12
C GLU A 421 -6.02 11.81 -20.16
N ASP A 422 -6.17 10.58 -20.66
CA ASP A 422 -6.51 9.41 -19.82
C ASP A 422 -5.43 9.12 -18.76
N LEU A 423 -4.15 9.23 -19.12
CA LEU A 423 -3.02 9.04 -18.20
C LEU A 423 -2.96 10.17 -17.17
N ALA A 424 -3.23 11.41 -17.56
CA ALA A 424 -3.30 12.53 -16.65
C ALA A 424 -4.44 12.39 -15.65
N ILE A 425 -5.63 11.96 -16.11
CA ILE A 425 -6.80 11.68 -15.26
C ILE A 425 -6.49 10.53 -14.30
N PHE A 426 -5.88 9.45 -14.78
CA PHE A 426 -5.46 8.32 -13.94
C PHE A 426 -4.52 8.75 -12.81
N LEU A 427 -3.49 9.55 -13.11
CA LEU A 427 -2.57 10.08 -12.10
C LEU A 427 -3.26 11.03 -11.12
N ALA A 428 -4.09 11.95 -11.63
CA ALA A 428 -4.83 12.88 -10.78
C ALA A 428 -5.77 12.15 -9.81
N THR A 429 -6.45 11.10 -10.29
CA THR A 429 -7.34 10.24 -9.49
C THR A 429 -6.56 9.42 -8.46
N THR A 430 -5.33 9.01 -8.79
CA THR A 430 -4.43 8.34 -7.84
C THR A 430 -4.00 9.29 -6.71
N LEU A 431 -3.73 10.56 -7.03
CA LEU A 431 -3.34 11.54 -6.03
C LEU A 431 -4.49 11.96 -5.12
N ASP A 432 -5.74 11.95 -5.60
CA ASP A 432 -6.95 12.36 -4.86
C ASP A 432 -6.77 13.69 -4.09
N ARG A 433 -6.08 14.65 -4.74
CA ARG A 433 -5.75 15.95 -4.15
C ARG A 433 -5.78 17.04 -5.21
N ASP A 434 -6.17 18.23 -4.76
CA ASP A 434 -6.07 19.43 -5.57
C ASP A 434 -4.62 19.69 -5.97
N GLN A 435 -4.43 20.14 -7.21
CA GLN A 435 -3.12 20.50 -7.70
C GLN A 435 -2.58 21.67 -6.88
N PRO A 436 -1.40 21.54 -6.23
CA PRO A 436 -0.88 22.60 -5.42
C PRO A 436 -0.44 23.77 -6.30
N ALA A 437 -0.45 24.99 -5.74
CA ALA A 437 0.01 26.18 -6.44
C ALA A 437 1.42 25.97 -7.00
N LEU A 438 1.66 26.42 -8.24
CA LEU A 438 2.92 26.23 -8.95
C LEU A 438 4.09 26.82 -8.15
N HIS A 439 5.13 26.02 -7.94
CA HIS A 439 6.34 26.41 -7.24
C HIS A 439 7.40 26.76 -8.30
N TYR A 440 8.24 27.75 -8.04
CA TYR A 440 9.23 28.21 -9.03
C TYR A 440 10.24 27.12 -9.44
N LEU A 441 10.43 26.09 -8.59
CA LEU A 441 11.29 24.93 -8.88
C LEU A 441 10.60 23.85 -9.72
N ASP A 442 9.28 23.91 -9.89
CA ASP A 442 8.53 22.93 -10.68
C ASP A 442 8.99 22.91 -12.14
N GLY A 443 9.39 24.07 -12.69
CA GLY A 443 9.79 24.16 -14.10
C GLY A 443 11.00 23.28 -14.45
N LEU A 444 11.91 23.04 -13.50
CA LEU A 444 13.03 22.11 -13.69
C LEU A 444 12.55 20.65 -13.70
N THR A 445 11.60 20.31 -12.84
CA THR A 445 11.00 18.98 -12.77
C THR A 445 10.13 18.69 -13.99
N ASP A 446 9.35 19.67 -14.45
CA ASP A 446 8.58 19.60 -15.70
C ASP A 446 9.51 19.33 -16.88
N GLU A 447 10.64 20.04 -16.96
CA GLU A 447 11.62 19.81 -18.01
C GLU A 447 12.23 18.41 -17.95
N TYR A 448 12.54 17.90 -16.77
CA TYR A 448 12.96 16.52 -16.58
C TYR A 448 11.92 15.53 -17.12
N PHE A 449 10.63 15.74 -16.82
CA PHE A 449 9.59 14.84 -17.30
C PHE A 449 9.38 14.90 -18.80
N ARG A 450 9.55 16.07 -19.46
CA ARG A 450 9.51 16.12 -20.94
C ARG A 450 10.50 15.17 -21.59
N TRP A 451 11.68 14.99 -20.99
CA TRP A 451 12.67 14.02 -21.46
C TRP A 451 12.34 12.57 -21.05
N ARG A 452 11.78 12.36 -19.85
CA ARG A 452 11.36 11.02 -19.42
C ARG A 452 10.19 10.48 -20.24
N THR A 453 9.18 11.30 -20.56
CA THR A 453 8.05 10.87 -21.39
C THR A 453 8.46 10.62 -22.84
N ALA A 454 9.59 11.19 -23.29
CA ALA A 454 10.26 10.86 -24.55
C ALA A 454 11.10 9.55 -24.49
N GLY A 455 11.05 8.80 -23.39
CA GLY A 455 11.67 7.48 -23.24
C GLY A 455 13.13 7.49 -22.77
N HIS A 456 13.71 8.64 -22.41
CA HIS A 456 15.09 8.70 -21.91
C HIS A 456 15.24 8.25 -20.48
N SER A 457 16.34 7.60 -20.10
CA SER A 457 16.61 7.17 -18.71
C SER A 457 16.63 8.34 -17.71
N HIS A 458 16.51 8.03 -16.42
CA HIS A 458 16.54 9.04 -15.35
C HIS A 458 17.78 9.93 -15.43
N MET A 459 18.98 9.34 -15.52
CA MET A 459 20.22 10.11 -15.58
C MET A 459 20.34 10.97 -16.84
N LYS A 460 19.80 10.50 -17.98
CA LYS A 460 19.77 11.29 -19.21
C LYS A 460 18.78 12.44 -19.09
N GLY A 461 17.57 12.18 -18.60
CA GLY A 461 16.56 13.22 -18.34
C GLY A 461 17.08 14.30 -17.38
N MET A 462 17.75 13.90 -16.30
CA MET A 462 18.43 14.80 -15.36
C MET A 462 19.43 15.70 -16.09
N LYS A 463 20.39 15.12 -16.82
CA LYS A 463 21.41 15.87 -17.56
C LYS A 463 20.80 16.86 -18.54
N MET A 464 19.74 16.46 -19.25
CA MET A 464 19.07 17.32 -20.24
C MET A 464 18.28 18.44 -19.58
N ALA A 465 17.58 18.18 -18.48
CA ALA A 465 16.85 19.21 -17.73
C ALA A 465 17.78 20.28 -17.16
N TYR A 466 18.86 19.87 -16.48
CA TYR A 466 19.87 20.80 -15.99
C TYR A 466 20.61 21.51 -17.13
N GLY A 467 20.88 20.82 -18.24
CA GLY A 467 21.48 21.39 -19.43
C GLY A 467 20.59 22.44 -20.11
N ARG A 468 19.27 22.25 -20.14
CA ARG A 468 18.34 23.23 -20.71
C ARG A 468 18.12 24.42 -19.80
N LEU A 469 18.03 24.21 -18.48
CA LEU A 469 18.07 25.30 -17.50
C LEU A 469 19.31 26.16 -17.72
N PHE A 470 20.46 25.49 -17.92
CA PHE A 470 21.72 26.13 -18.25
C PHE A 470 21.63 26.98 -19.53
N THR A 471 21.18 26.40 -20.64
CA THR A 471 21.10 27.11 -21.92
C THR A 471 20.09 28.26 -21.94
N LEU A 472 18.88 28.06 -21.38
CA LEU A 472 17.80 29.05 -21.48
C LEU A 472 17.94 30.21 -20.50
N GLN A 473 18.45 29.95 -19.28
CA GLN A 473 18.53 30.98 -18.26
C GLN A 473 19.92 31.63 -18.17
N LEU A 474 20.99 30.93 -18.57
CA LEU A 474 22.34 31.46 -18.42
C LEU A 474 23.00 31.91 -19.70
N CYS A 475 22.75 31.29 -20.86
CA CYS A 475 23.34 31.78 -22.11
C CYS A 475 22.93 33.23 -22.43
N PRO A 476 21.66 33.67 -22.31
CA PRO A 476 21.31 35.09 -22.53
C PRO A 476 21.96 36.05 -21.52
N LEU A 477 22.20 35.56 -20.29
CA LEU A 477 22.91 36.26 -19.22
C LEU A 477 24.44 36.30 -19.43
N LEU A 478 24.96 35.37 -20.23
CA LEU A 478 26.35 35.30 -20.66
C LEU A 478 26.57 36.08 -21.97
N ASP A 479 25.61 36.09 -22.90
CA ASP A 479 25.66 36.88 -24.15
C ASP A 479 25.56 38.40 -23.87
N SER A 480 24.99 38.77 -22.72
CA SER A 480 24.99 40.13 -22.21
C SER A 480 26.29 40.53 -21.49
N LEU A 481 27.26 39.61 -21.36
CA LEU A 481 28.64 39.88 -20.95
C LEU A 481 29.52 40.10 -22.18
N SER A 482 29.88 41.34 -22.48
CA SER A 482 30.97 41.59 -23.44
C SER A 482 32.33 41.38 -22.74
N ILE A 483 33.16 40.54 -23.34
CA ILE A 483 34.53 40.23 -22.88
C ILE A 483 35.49 41.20 -23.55
N SER A 484 36.25 41.96 -22.76
CA SER A 484 37.39 42.76 -23.23
C SER A 484 38.66 41.96 -22.95
N THR A 485 39.35 41.53 -23.99
CA THR A 485 40.72 40.99 -23.89
C THR A 485 41.72 42.13 -23.99
N ASP A 486 42.85 42.00 -23.31
CA ASP A 486 43.99 42.88 -23.50
C ASP A 486 44.83 42.45 -24.73
N PRO A 487 45.88 43.21 -25.12
CA PRO A 487 46.70 42.91 -26.30
C PRO A 487 47.46 41.58 -26.25
N THR A 488 47.57 40.94 -25.08
CA THR A 488 48.21 39.62 -24.91
C THR A 488 47.22 38.47 -25.07
N GLY A 489 45.93 38.77 -25.26
CA GLY A 489 44.86 37.78 -25.32
C GLY A 489 44.29 37.39 -23.94
N ALA A 490 44.79 37.99 -22.86
CA ALA A 490 44.26 37.76 -21.52
C ALA A 490 42.95 38.54 -21.32
N VAL A 491 41.91 37.88 -20.81
CA VAL A 491 40.63 38.52 -20.49
C VAL A 491 40.85 39.54 -19.38
N SER A 492 40.64 40.83 -19.67
CA SER A 492 40.94 41.92 -18.73
C SER A 492 39.71 42.44 -17.99
N ARG A 493 38.51 42.45 -18.60
CA ARG A 493 37.22 42.81 -17.95
C ARG A 493 36.01 42.20 -18.64
N TYR A 494 34.95 41.94 -17.87
CA TYR A 494 33.62 41.61 -18.41
C TYR A 494 32.65 42.76 -18.11
N PHE A 495 31.83 43.14 -19.10
CA PHE A 495 30.82 44.20 -18.93
C PHE A 495 29.42 43.65 -19.13
N LEU A 496 28.52 43.90 -18.16
CA LEU A 496 27.08 43.71 -18.33
C LEU A 496 26.47 44.94 -19.02
N ARG A 497 25.93 44.78 -20.24
CA ARG A 497 25.20 45.85 -20.94
C ARG A 497 23.76 45.94 -20.39
N SER A 498 23.55 46.59 -19.26
CA SER A 498 22.20 47.01 -18.83
C SER A 498 22.23 48.39 -18.18
N PRO A 499 21.36 49.35 -18.61
CA PRO A 499 21.38 50.72 -18.12
C PRO A 499 20.63 50.91 -16.78
N SER A 500 20.20 49.84 -16.12
CA SER A 500 19.40 49.95 -14.89
C SER A 500 20.26 50.35 -13.67
N PRO A 501 19.96 51.47 -12.97
CA PRO A 501 20.66 51.86 -11.75
C PRO A 501 20.43 50.88 -10.58
N LYS A 502 19.38 50.06 -10.62
CA LYS A 502 19.16 48.97 -9.63
C LYS A 502 20.16 47.81 -9.75
N LEU A 503 20.87 47.69 -10.88
CA LEU A 503 21.92 46.70 -11.11
C LEU A 503 23.33 47.23 -10.81
N ALA A 504 23.49 48.47 -10.35
CA ALA A 504 24.81 49.04 -10.02
C ALA A 504 25.52 48.29 -8.86
N HIS A 505 24.76 47.70 -7.94
CA HIS A 505 25.29 46.84 -6.88
C HIS A 505 25.74 45.48 -7.42
N VAL A 506 25.00 44.93 -8.39
CA VAL A 506 25.35 43.71 -9.14
C VAL A 506 26.56 43.93 -10.06
N ARG A 507 26.74 45.15 -10.57
CA ARG A 507 27.92 45.57 -11.36
C ARG A 507 29.19 45.60 -10.51
N ARG A 508 29.15 46.12 -9.27
CA ARG A 508 30.30 46.08 -8.35
C ARG A 508 30.63 44.66 -7.88
N LEU A 509 29.61 43.85 -7.60
CA LEU A 509 29.81 42.43 -7.29
C LEU A 509 30.40 41.70 -8.52
N GLY A 510 29.85 41.91 -9.71
CA GLY A 510 30.35 41.35 -10.96
C GLY A 510 31.79 41.73 -11.29
N GLU A 511 32.19 43.00 -11.08
CA GLU A 511 33.57 43.48 -11.27
C GLU A 511 34.57 42.84 -10.29
N CYS A 512 34.13 42.39 -9.10
CA CYS A 512 34.95 41.61 -8.16
C CYS A 512 35.05 40.12 -8.54
N PHE A 513 34.04 39.56 -9.23
CA PHE A 513 34.00 38.14 -9.62
C PHE A 513 34.74 37.81 -10.93
N THR A 514 35.22 38.82 -11.67
CA THR A 514 35.88 38.63 -12.97
C THR A 514 37.39 38.42 -12.92
N SER A 515 38.01 38.51 -11.75
CA SER A 515 39.42 38.18 -11.59
C SER A 515 39.59 36.67 -11.39
N ALA A 516 40.47 36.04 -12.17
CA ALA A 516 40.66 34.59 -12.25
C ALA A 516 41.31 33.94 -11.01
N ASN A 517 41.23 34.57 -9.83
CA ASN A 517 41.90 34.11 -8.62
C ASN A 517 40.88 33.80 -7.50
N PRO A 518 40.70 32.52 -7.11
CA PRO A 518 39.82 32.11 -5.99
C PRO A 518 40.11 32.83 -4.67
N ALA A 519 41.35 33.33 -4.46
CA ALA A 519 41.71 34.14 -3.30
C ALA A 519 40.92 35.47 -3.24
N GLN A 520 40.56 36.07 -4.38
CA GLN A 520 39.81 37.33 -4.40
C GLN A 520 38.29 37.13 -4.22
N TRP A 521 37.78 35.92 -4.45
CA TRP A 521 36.37 35.57 -4.17
C TRP A 521 36.15 35.28 -2.68
N HIS A 522 37.14 34.64 -2.07
CA HIS A 522 37.25 34.50 -0.62
C HIS A 522 37.19 35.89 0.03
N ASP A 523 37.89 36.89 -0.52
CA ASP A 523 37.89 38.25 0.03
C ASP A 523 36.53 38.97 -0.05
N SER A 524 35.71 38.82 -1.10
CA SER A 524 34.45 39.61 -1.23
C SER A 524 33.28 39.13 -0.38
N VAL A 525 33.13 37.82 -0.17
CA VAL A 525 32.15 37.28 0.81
C VAL A 525 32.67 37.51 2.22
N LEU A 526 33.99 37.38 2.41
CA LEU A 526 34.59 37.74 3.67
C LEU A 526 34.49 39.23 3.96
N ASP A 527 34.47 40.14 2.98
CA ASP A 527 34.42 41.58 3.24
C ASP A 527 33.27 41.98 4.18
N CYS A 528 32.15 41.27 4.11
CA CYS A 528 30.99 41.50 4.98
C CYS A 528 30.78 40.41 6.03
N TYR A 529 31.15 39.15 5.76
CA TYR A 529 30.85 38.00 6.61
C TYR A 529 32.11 37.25 7.07
N LYS A 530 32.01 36.49 8.16
CA LYS A 530 33.09 35.66 8.68
C LYS A 530 32.52 34.35 9.19
N TYR A 531 33.26 33.27 8.96
CA TYR A 531 33.00 31.99 9.59
C TYR A 531 33.64 32.00 10.98
N VAL A 532 32.86 31.64 11.98
CA VAL A 532 33.29 31.52 13.37
C VAL A 532 33.08 30.08 13.76
N ARG A 533 34.15 29.42 14.19
CA ARG A 533 34.07 28.04 14.68
C ARG A 533 34.06 28.02 16.19
N ILE A 534 33.22 27.16 16.76
CA ILE A 534 33.01 27.04 18.20
C ILE A 534 33.20 25.59 18.59
N ARG A 535 34.17 25.34 19.46
CA ARG A 535 34.46 24.01 20.01
C ARG A 535 34.03 23.95 21.48
N GLY A 536 33.84 22.74 22.00
CA GLY A 536 33.53 22.53 23.41
C GLY A 536 32.06 22.73 23.81
N ILE A 537 31.13 22.75 22.83
CA ILE A 537 29.68 22.75 23.09
C ILE A 537 29.16 21.31 22.97
N ILE A 538 28.63 20.76 24.07
CA ILE A 538 28.09 19.40 24.14
C ILE A 538 26.73 19.33 23.42
N SER A 539 26.35 18.16 22.89
CA SER A 539 25.14 17.99 22.06
C SER A 539 23.83 18.46 22.71
N THR A 540 23.69 18.38 24.03
CA THR A 540 22.53 18.89 24.77
C THR A 540 22.42 20.41 24.78
N ASP A 541 23.53 21.11 24.56
CA ASP A 541 23.62 22.57 24.55
C ASP A 541 23.49 23.17 23.14
N ALA A 542 23.46 22.32 22.10
CA ALA A 542 23.34 22.70 20.69
C ALA A 542 22.04 23.46 20.38
N THR A 543 20.91 22.94 20.87
CA THR A 543 19.59 23.58 20.73
C THR A 543 19.53 24.91 21.48
N ILE A 544 20.26 25.01 22.60
CA ILE A 544 20.41 26.25 23.37
C ILE A 544 21.25 27.27 22.59
N LEU A 545 22.32 26.85 21.92
CA LEU A 545 23.14 27.72 21.06
C LEU A 545 22.30 28.29 19.90
N VAL A 546 21.61 27.43 19.15
CA VAL A 546 20.78 27.86 18.00
C VAL A 546 19.66 28.81 18.45
N SER A 547 18.96 28.49 19.53
CA SER A 547 17.89 29.34 20.07
C SER A 547 18.41 30.66 20.65
N LEU A 548 19.55 30.65 21.35
CA LEU A 548 20.22 31.85 21.85
C LEU A 548 20.57 32.78 20.69
N LEU A 549 21.18 32.24 19.64
CA LEU A 549 21.63 33.04 18.51
C LEU A 549 20.47 33.60 17.69
N ARG A 550 19.45 32.78 17.41
CA ARG A 550 18.24 33.23 16.70
C ARG A 550 17.45 34.27 17.51
N SER A 551 17.42 34.17 18.84
CA SER A 551 16.69 35.13 19.69
C SER A 551 17.44 36.44 19.92
N LYS A 552 18.75 36.39 20.21
CA LYS A 552 19.58 37.57 20.48
C LYS A 552 19.96 38.35 19.22
N PHE A 553 20.05 37.67 18.09
CA PHE A 553 20.49 38.25 16.82
C PHE A 553 19.41 38.17 15.74
N LYS A 554 18.12 38.22 16.15
CA LYS A 554 16.96 38.16 15.25
C LYS A 554 17.05 39.19 14.12
N ASP A 555 17.53 40.40 14.43
CA ASP A 555 17.67 41.50 13.47
C ASP A 555 18.97 41.45 12.65
N LEU A 556 19.90 40.58 13.06
CA LEU A 556 21.26 40.52 12.54
C LEU A 556 21.46 39.46 11.44
N GLN A 557 20.39 38.71 11.11
CA GLN A 557 20.33 37.71 10.04
C GLN A 557 21.59 36.82 10.03
N ILE A 558 21.69 35.91 11.00
CA ILE A 558 22.71 34.86 10.99
C ILE A 558 22.38 33.89 9.83
N PRO A 559 23.17 33.87 8.74
CA PRO A 559 22.74 33.19 7.52
C PRO A 559 22.85 31.66 7.59
N SER A 560 23.78 31.14 8.39
CA SER A 560 23.95 29.70 8.61
C SER A 560 24.54 29.41 10.00
N ILE A 561 24.07 28.31 10.60
CA ILE A 561 24.60 27.68 11.82
C ILE A 561 24.62 26.18 11.52
N GLU A 562 25.80 25.57 11.45
CA GLU A 562 25.97 24.17 11.08
C GLU A 562 26.89 23.45 12.08
N ARG A 563 26.60 22.17 12.31
CA ARG A 563 27.47 21.30 13.11
C ARG A 563 28.43 20.57 12.18
N LEU A 564 29.72 20.61 12.49
CA LEU A 564 30.77 19.95 11.72
C LEU A 564 30.97 18.49 12.19
N SER A 565 31.69 17.71 11.38
CA SER A 565 32.02 16.30 11.62
C SER A 565 32.71 16.08 12.97
N ASP A 566 33.54 17.03 13.40
CA ASP A 566 34.25 17.01 14.68
C ASP A 566 33.42 17.42 15.89
N GLY A 567 32.10 17.55 15.70
CA GLY A 567 31.18 17.99 16.72
C GLY A 567 31.31 19.47 17.08
N SER A 568 32.25 20.22 16.47
CA SER A 568 32.31 21.67 16.58
C SER A 568 31.17 22.32 15.77
N TRP A 569 30.94 23.60 16.01
CA TRP A 569 29.92 24.38 15.33
C TRP A 569 30.57 25.43 14.47
N GLU A 570 30.04 25.63 13.27
CA GLU A 570 30.41 26.72 12.39
C GLU A 570 29.24 27.68 12.23
N ILE A 571 29.52 28.96 12.39
CA ILE A 571 28.51 30.02 12.33
C ILE A 571 28.97 31.08 11.36
N VAL A 572 28.05 31.50 10.50
CA VAL A 572 28.30 32.62 9.60
C VAL A 572 27.72 33.89 10.19
N VAL A 573 28.56 34.89 10.40
CA VAL A 573 28.17 36.17 11.00
C VAL A 573 28.72 37.33 10.20
N ARG A 574 28.14 38.52 10.33
CA ARG A 574 28.75 39.72 9.74
C ARG A 574 30.07 40.03 10.46
N LYS A 575 31.12 40.42 9.75
CA LYS A 575 32.42 40.81 10.35
C LYS A 575 32.25 41.85 11.45
N ALA A 576 31.38 42.84 11.23
CA ALA A 576 31.09 43.89 12.20
C ALA A 576 30.44 43.39 13.50
N THR A 577 29.75 42.25 13.46
CA THR A 577 29.02 41.70 14.61
C THR A 577 29.65 40.44 15.17
N ALA A 578 30.70 39.93 14.54
CA ALA A 578 31.42 38.75 14.99
C ALA A 578 31.94 38.89 16.43
N PRO A 579 32.51 40.04 16.88
CA PRO A 579 32.92 40.21 18.27
C PRO A 579 31.75 40.10 19.25
N LEU A 580 30.62 40.72 18.93
CA LEU A 580 29.41 40.68 19.76
C LEU A 580 28.85 39.26 19.86
N VAL A 581 28.83 38.51 18.76
CA VAL A 581 28.39 37.11 18.74
C VAL A 581 29.31 36.26 19.60
N ALA A 582 30.63 36.45 19.49
CA ALA A 582 31.60 35.75 20.32
C ALA A 582 31.41 36.05 21.81
N ASP A 583 31.17 37.30 22.19
CA ASP A 583 30.95 37.68 23.59
C ASP A 583 29.66 37.09 24.16
N VAL A 584 28.58 37.05 23.36
CA VAL A 584 27.32 36.38 23.75
C VAL A 584 27.53 34.88 23.95
N ILE A 585 28.29 34.23 23.06
CA ILE A 585 28.60 32.81 23.17
C ILE A 585 29.46 32.56 24.41
N ARG A 586 30.54 33.32 24.64
CA ARG A 586 31.38 33.19 25.86
C ARG A 586 30.61 33.42 27.14
N GLY A 587 29.68 34.39 27.15
CA GLY A 587 28.84 34.66 28.30
C GLY A 587 27.91 33.51 28.66
N ARG A 588 27.45 32.74 27.66
CA ARG A 588 26.58 31.57 27.87
C ARG A 588 27.36 30.27 28.04
N PHE A 589 28.48 30.12 27.34
CA PHE A 589 29.32 28.92 27.27
C PHE A 589 30.78 29.30 27.58
N PRO A 590 31.14 29.50 28.86
CA PRO A 590 32.48 29.99 29.22
C PRO A 590 33.62 29.04 28.84
N ALA A 591 33.31 27.74 28.70
CA ALA A 591 34.27 26.71 28.32
C ALA A 591 34.45 26.56 26.80
N SER A 592 33.69 27.29 25.98
CA SER A 592 33.79 27.16 24.52
C SER A 592 35.05 27.85 23.98
N ASP A 593 35.78 27.16 23.10
CA ASP A 593 36.85 27.74 22.31
C ASP A 593 36.27 28.32 21.02
N ILE A 594 36.38 29.64 20.84
CA ILE A 594 35.82 30.35 19.69
C ILE A 594 36.97 30.76 18.77
N ASP A 595 37.12 30.01 17.70
CA ASP A 595 38.06 30.31 16.62
C ASP A 595 37.44 31.33 15.67
N MET A 596 37.79 32.58 15.94
CA MET A 596 37.39 33.72 15.12
C MET A 596 38.11 33.75 13.78
N PHE A 597 39.20 33.00 13.57
CA PHE A 597 39.99 33.01 12.34
C PHE A 597 39.80 31.75 11.51
N HIS A 598 38.74 31.00 11.80
CA HIS A 598 38.41 29.76 11.12
C HIS A 598 38.34 29.94 9.60
N ASN A 599 39.15 29.16 8.89
CA ASN A 599 39.10 29.04 7.44
C ASN A 599 38.24 27.81 7.07
N PRO A 600 37.04 27.98 6.48
CA PRO A 600 36.14 26.87 6.15
C PRO A 600 36.67 25.97 5.01
N LEU A 601 37.79 26.37 4.38
CA LEU A 601 38.47 25.61 3.33
C LEU A 601 39.60 24.73 3.89
N GLU A 602 40.03 24.97 5.13
CA GLU A 602 41.07 24.15 5.75
C GLU A 602 40.47 22.86 6.30
N PRO A 603 41.00 21.68 5.91
CA PRO A 603 40.57 20.42 6.47
C PRO A 603 40.80 20.34 7.97
N THR A 604 39.83 19.78 8.68
CA THR A 604 40.00 19.45 10.09
C THR A 604 40.92 18.23 10.23
N THR A 605 41.52 18.03 11.41
CA THR A 605 42.33 16.83 11.67
C THR A 605 41.56 15.54 11.43
N GLU A 606 40.25 15.55 11.69
CA GLU A 606 39.38 14.38 11.51
C GLU A 606 38.96 14.19 10.05
N ASP A 607 38.85 15.26 9.26
CA ASP A 607 38.71 15.13 7.79
C ASP A 607 39.95 14.47 7.18
N LEU A 608 41.12 14.63 7.80
CA LEU A 608 42.38 14.01 7.38
C LEU A 608 42.52 12.55 7.83
N ASP A 609 41.74 12.09 8.80
CA ASP A 609 41.78 10.70 9.28
C ASP A 609 41.22 9.70 8.25
N GLY A 610 40.37 10.16 7.32
CA GLY A 610 39.81 9.35 6.24
C GLY A 610 40.28 9.73 4.83
N TRP A 611 40.95 10.88 4.66
CA TRP A 611 41.23 11.46 3.35
C TRP A 611 42.61 12.10 3.30
N THR A 612 43.28 11.99 2.14
CA THR A 612 44.50 12.78 1.90
C THR A 612 44.17 14.27 1.98
N HIS A 613 45.12 15.10 2.41
CA HIS A 613 44.93 16.56 2.54
C HIS A 613 44.34 17.21 1.29
N VAL A 614 44.75 16.75 0.10
CA VAL A 614 44.22 17.25 -1.17
C VAL A 614 42.75 16.89 -1.39
N ASN A 615 42.32 15.69 -0.97
CA ASN A 615 40.94 15.25 -1.10
C ASN A 615 40.04 15.87 -0.03
N ALA A 616 40.52 15.98 1.21
CA ALA A 616 39.83 16.66 2.29
C ALA A 616 39.61 18.16 1.96
N ALA A 617 40.64 18.83 1.43
CA ALA A 617 40.50 20.22 0.97
C ALA A 617 39.52 20.38 -0.21
N ARG A 618 39.44 19.38 -1.11
CA ARG A 618 38.45 19.37 -2.21
C ARG A 618 37.03 19.19 -1.69
N LEU A 619 36.84 18.32 -0.71
CA LEU A 619 35.56 18.07 -0.07
C LEU A 619 35.09 19.30 0.71
N ASN A 620 35.97 19.93 1.49
CA ASN A 620 35.67 21.16 2.22
C ASN A 620 35.38 22.34 1.28
N CYS A 621 36.06 22.40 0.13
CA CYS A 621 35.73 23.35 -0.94
C CYS A 621 34.32 23.11 -1.51
N HIS A 622 33.93 21.85 -1.74
CA HIS A 622 32.58 21.51 -2.21
C HIS A 622 31.51 21.90 -1.18
N TRP A 623 31.73 21.59 0.10
CA TRP A 623 30.83 21.98 1.18
C TRP A 623 30.79 23.49 1.39
N TYR A 624 31.93 24.17 1.29
CA TYR A 624 31.99 25.64 1.32
C TYR A 624 31.15 26.26 0.21
N ILE A 625 31.21 25.70 -1.00
CA ILE A 625 30.38 26.15 -2.12
C ILE A 625 28.89 25.96 -1.82
N GLY A 626 28.48 24.77 -1.34
CA GLY A 626 27.09 24.53 -0.95
C GLY A 626 26.60 25.51 0.12
N ARG A 627 27.44 25.79 1.13
CA ARG A 627 27.17 26.75 2.20
C ARG A 627 27.09 28.19 1.70
N ALA A 628 28.04 28.62 0.87
CA ALA A 628 28.04 29.93 0.24
C ALA A 628 26.79 30.15 -0.63
N LEU A 629 26.35 29.11 -1.35
CA LEU A 629 25.12 29.13 -2.14
C LEU A 629 23.87 29.27 -1.26
N ARG A 630 23.81 28.64 -0.07
CA ARG A 630 22.72 28.84 0.89
C ARG A 630 22.65 30.26 1.43
N ILE A 631 23.80 30.84 1.81
CA ILE A 631 23.90 32.22 2.30
C ILE A 631 23.42 33.22 1.22
N ILE A 632 23.81 32.97 -0.03
CA ILE A 632 23.43 33.79 -1.18
C ILE A 632 21.97 33.58 -1.56
N GLY A 633 21.47 32.34 -1.47
CA GLY A 633 20.06 31.98 -1.69
C GLY A 633 19.12 32.63 -0.67
N ASN A 634 19.48 32.59 0.62
CA ASN A 634 18.72 33.24 1.69
C ASN A 634 18.76 34.78 1.60
N GLY A 635 19.82 35.35 1.02
CA GLY A 635 19.97 36.80 0.82
C GLY A 635 19.36 37.35 -0.48
N MET A 636 19.08 36.51 -1.49
CA MET A 636 18.71 36.98 -2.84
C MET A 636 17.66 36.08 -3.52
N MET A 637 16.37 36.34 -3.25
CA MET A 637 15.24 35.67 -3.92
C MET A 637 15.12 35.89 -5.45
N VAL A 638 16.05 36.58 -6.12
CA VAL A 638 15.96 36.80 -7.58
C VAL A 638 17.28 36.60 -8.34
N ASN A 639 18.45 36.63 -7.68
CA ASN A 639 19.76 36.58 -8.37
C ASN A 639 20.60 35.31 -8.10
N GLY A 640 20.14 34.41 -7.22
CA GLY A 640 20.87 33.18 -6.84
C GLY A 640 21.03 32.17 -8.00
N MET A 641 20.06 32.11 -8.92
CA MET A 641 20.10 31.19 -10.07
C MET A 641 21.25 31.50 -11.03
N THR A 642 21.62 32.78 -11.18
CA THR A 642 22.73 33.21 -12.05
C THR A 642 24.09 32.81 -11.48
N LEU A 643 24.23 32.77 -10.15
CA LEU A 643 25.51 32.48 -9.49
C LEU A 643 25.73 30.98 -9.25
N ALA A 644 24.68 30.26 -8.86
CA ALA A 644 24.72 28.80 -8.71
C ALA A 644 25.18 28.12 -10.00
N ALA A 645 24.68 28.60 -11.13
CA ALA A 645 25.08 28.10 -12.43
C ALA A 645 26.46 28.58 -12.91
N ARG A 646 26.95 29.76 -12.51
CA ARG A 646 28.35 30.17 -12.77
C ARG A 646 29.35 29.31 -12.01
N ILE A 647 29.03 28.92 -10.78
CA ILE A 647 29.88 28.04 -9.97
C ILE A 647 29.83 26.61 -10.53
N TYR A 648 28.64 26.11 -10.88
CA TYR A 648 28.49 24.81 -11.54
C TYR A 648 29.27 24.73 -12.87
N LEU A 649 29.22 25.79 -13.69
CA LEU A 649 29.99 25.91 -14.93
C LEU A 649 31.50 25.87 -14.74
N TYR A 650 32.01 26.56 -13.71
CA TYR A 650 33.44 26.59 -13.42
C TYR A 650 33.98 25.20 -13.04
N HIS A 651 33.17 24.39 -12.35
CA HIS A 651 33.55 23.04 -11.99
C HIS A 651 33.34 22.04 -13.13
N LEU A 652 32.30 22.22 -13.95
CA LEU A 652 32.07 21.40 -15.14
C LEU A 652 33.16 21.61 -16.21
N SER A 653 33.61 22.85 -16.43
CA SER A 653 34.71 23.13 -17.36
C SER A 653 36.05 22.54 -16.89
N LYS A 654 36.32 22.54 -15.58
CA LYS A 654 37.47 21.84 -15.00
C LYS A 654 37.36 20.32 -15.08
N LEU A 655 36.15 19.75 -15.07
CA LEU A 655 35.94 18.32 -15.29
C LEU A 655 36.18 17.96 -16.76
N ILE A 656 35.57 18.68 -17.69
CA ILE A 656 35.69 18.47 -19.14
C ILE A 656 37.16 18.52 -19.60
N HIS A 657 37.90 19.54 -19.14
CA HIS A 657 39.30 19.72 -19.52
C HIS A 657 40.24 18.67 -18.89
N ARG A 658 39.83 18.05 -17.76
CA ARG A 658 40.62 17.04 -17.04
C ARG A 658 40.32 15.61 -17.50
N PHE A 659 39.18 15.37 -18.14
CA PHE A 659 38.79 14.09 -18.74
C PHE A 659 39.02 14.03 -20.26
N GLY A 660 39.63 15.05 -20.87
CA GLY A 660 40.00 15.03 -22.30
C GLY A 660 38.81 14.99 -23.25
N LEU A 661 37.63 15.45 -22.82
CA LEU A 661 36.40 15.44 -23.62
C LEU A 661 36.39 16.50 -24.74
N ASP A 662 37.44 17.33 -24.84
CA ASP A 662 37.59 18.38 -25.85
C ASP A 662 38.03 17.88 -27.24
N GLN A 663 38.27 16.58 -27.45
CA GLN A 663 38.90 16.11 -28.70
C GLN A 663 37.97 15.66 -29.84
N HIS A 664 36.65 15.75 -29.72
CA HIS A 664 35.76 15.50 -30.88
C HIS A 664 34.54 16.42 -30.91
N ALA A 665 34.73 17.61 -31.47
CA ALA A 665 33.73 18.31 -32.27
C ALA A 665 34.47 19.18 -33.31
N PRO A 666 34.10 19.14 -34.61
CA PRO A 666 34.68 20.00 -35.63
C PRO A 666 34.37 21.48 -35.43
#